data_AF-A0A9W4J321-F1
#
_entry.id   AF-A0A9W4J321-F1
#
_cell.length_a   1.000
_cell.length_b   1.000
_cell.length_c   1.000
_cell.angle_alpha   90.00
_cell.angle_beta   90.00
_cell.angle_gamma   90.00
#
_symmetry.space_group_name_H-M   'P 1'
#
loop_
_entity.id
_entity.type
_entity.pdbx_description
1 polymer ?
#
loop_
_entity_poly.entity_id
_entity_poly.type
_entity_poly.pdbx_seq_one_letter_code
_entity_poly.pdbx_strand_id
1 'polypeptide(L)'
;MIKRILAYHLVAVLSLIASVVAVGQQDRHEVKRQSTDRLVFAHFMVRKKTSASISLDHILTREKIGIVSDRRSASDFDDDMKRAKSLGIDAFALNIGVDPYTDQQLQLAYDSAANNDMKVFLSFDFNWWHIEQATAIGQKIAQYASRPAQLMVDNKVFVSSFAGDGVNVAALRAAVGRSIFFAPNFRPSYGTDISPVDGLLNWMAWPNNGNNKAPTPGHNVSVADGDHVYVNALAGKAYVAPVSPWFFTHFGPEVSYSKNWNFPSDLLWFNRWNEILALQPRFIEIVTWNDYGECHYIGPLKSPHTDDGASKWVNDMPHDGWLDISKPYIAAFKAGESSPNNHITSDELIYWYRPTPRGVNCDSTDTCMVSANNGSGNYFLGRPDGWQSMADSVFVVSLLTAPATIQVNSGGSVYNYNAPAGASAQEVPMGVGSQSFAIIRGGQTILSGTSLKQIINGCVCGLYNFNAYVGTLPAGFSDPLQPDGLAAFRQGLHVDCQAIPSLGTAPPPPHSSTTPGSGSGGGGGGGGGGGGGGGGGGGDGGGGGGGGGGGGGGGGGGGGGGSCISGTGPGNYIGLCSFCCNFGYCPPGPCTCIGYGDPVPPPPSTGVRGAPLPGEDDSYLGLCSFACDHGYCPPTACRAL
;
A
#
# COMPACT_ATOMS: atom_id res chain seq x y z
N MET A 1 11.03 -62.94 -62.18
CA MET A 1 10.68 -62.65 -60.76
C MET A 1 11.63 -61.64 -60.11
N ILE A 2 12.95 -61.79 -60.24
CA ILE A 2 13.95 -60.92 -59.56
C ILE A 2 13.89 -59.44 -59.98
N LYS A 3 13.60 -59.12 -61.26
CA LYS A 3 13.46 -57.72 -61.72
C LYS A 3 12.23 -56.98 -61.16
N ARG A 4 11.16 -57.69 -60.76
CA ARG A 4 9.98 -57.06 -60.15
C ARG A 4 10.19 -56.77 -58.66
N ILE A 5 10.96 -57.60 -57.96
CA ILE A 5 11.27 -57.42 -56.53
C ILE A 5 12.21 -56.22 -56.32
N LEU A 6 13.21 -56.03 -57.20
CA LEU A 6 14.09 -54.85 -57.15
C LEU A 6 13.35 -53.53 -57.39
N ALA A 7 12.37 -53.51 -58.29
CA ALA A 7 11.57 -52.31 -58.58
C ALA A 7 10.68 -51.91 -57.38
N TYR A 8 10.09 -52.90 -56.68
CA TYR A 8 9.29 -52.64 -55.48
C TYR A 8 10.13 -52.16 -54.30
N HIS A 9 11.35 -52.67 -54.13
CA HIS A 9 12.27 -52.17 -53.09
C HIS A 9 12.83 -50.78 -53.40
N LEU A 10 13.09 -50.46 -54.68
CA LEU A 10 13.55 -49.12 -55.06
C LEU A 10 12.44 -48.07 -54.87
N VAL A 11 11.18 -48.40 -55.20
CA VAL A 11 10.03 -47.51 -54.98
C VAL A 11 9.74 -47.34 -53.49
N ALA A 12 9.83 -48.40 -52.68
CA ALA A 12 9.63 -48.32 -51.24
C ALA A 12 10.73 -47.48 -50.55
N VAL A 13 11.99 -47.60 -50.97
CA VAL A 13 13.10 -46.81 -50.42
C VAL A 13 13.04 -45.34 -50.88
N LEU A 14 12.65 -45.08 -52.13
CA LEU A 14 12.42 -43.70 -52.61
C LEU A 14 11.22 -43.03 -51.93
N SER A 15 10.15 -43.77 -51.64
CA SER A 15 9.02 -43.26 -50.84
C SER A 15 9.43 -43.00 -49.39
N LEU A 16 10.25 -43.86 -48.77
CA LEU A 16 10.75 -43.63 -47.40
C LEU A 16 11.67 -42.40 -47.32
N ILE A 17 12.55 -42.20 -48.31
CA ILE A 17 13.44 -41.03 -48.37
C ILE A 17 12.63 -39.76 -48.66
N ALA A 18 11.63 -39.80 -49.54
CA ALA A 18 10.73 -38.68 -49.79
C ALA A 18 9.89 -38.31 -48.55
N SER A 19 9.47 -39.30 -47.75
CA SER A 19 8.77 -39.04 -46.48
C SER A 19 9.70 -38.46 -45.41
N VAL A 20 10.96 -38.90 -45.32
CA VAL A 20 11.95 -38.35 -44.37
C VAL A 20 12.40 -36.94 -44.77
N VAL A 21 12.50 -36.64 -46.06
CA VAL A 21 12.80 -35.28 -46.56
C VAL A 21 11.58 -34.35 -46.45
N ALA A 22 10.35 -34.85 -46.64
CA ALA A 22 9.13 -34.08 -46.42
C ALA A 22 8.89 -33.74 -44.94
N VAL A 23 9.21 -34.66 -44.02
CA VAL A 23 9.23 -34.40 -42.56
C VAL A 23 10.35 -33.42 -42.17
N GLY A 24 11.40 -33.29 -42.98
CA GLY A 24 12.50 -32.34 -42.77
C GLY A 24 12.29 -30.94 -43.38
N GLN A 25 11.24 -30.72 -44.18
CA GLN A 25 11.00 -29.46 -44.90
C GLN A 25 9.57 -28.88 -44.80
N GLN A 26 8.64 -29.51 -44.08
CA GLN A 26 7.41 -28.84 -43.66
C GLN A 26 7.67 -28.02 -42.39
N ASP A 27 7.63 -26.70 -42.56
CA ASP A 27 7.59 -25.68 -41.52
C ASP A 27 8.52 -25.93 -40.32
N ARG A 28 9.80 -25.60 -40.53
CA ARG A 28 10.44 -24.69 -39.57
C ARG A 28 9.78 -23.31 -39.69
N HIS A 29 8.48 -23.23 -39.39
CA HIS A 29 8.06 -22.16 -38.53
C HIS A 29 8.95 -22.32 -37.31
N GLU A 30 9.87 -21.38 -37.11
CA GLU A 30 10.18 -21.02 -35.74
C GLU A 30 8.82 -20.90 -35.07
N VAL A 31 8.42 -21.92 -34.30
CA VAL A 31 7.59 -21.69 -33.14
C VAL A 31 8.50 -20.79 -32.33
N LYS A 32 8.43 -19.48 -32.61
CA LYS A 32 9.02 -18.45 -31.78
C LYS A 32 8.52 -18.84 -30.42
N ARG A 33 9.44 -19.36 -29.60
CA ARG A 33 9.17 -19.67 -28.20
C ARG A 33 8.45 -18.42 -27.72
N GLN A 34 7.16 -18.54 -27.38
CA GLN A 34 6.43 -17.41 -26.79
C GLN A 34 7.36 -16.86 -25.71
N SER A 35 7.66 -15.57 -25.76
CA SER A 35 8.66 -15.02 -24.85
C SER A 35 8.24 -15.39 -23.43
N THR A 36 9.20 -15.92 -22.67
CA THR A 36 8.99 -16.34 -21.29
C THR A 36 9.00 -15.15 -20.34
N ASP A 37 8.85 -13.92 -20.87
CA ASP A 37 8.93 -12.70 -20.09
C ASP A 37 7.79 -12.70 -19.07
N ARG A 38 8.15 -12.57 -17.80
CA ARG A 38 7.25 -12.48 -16.66
C ARG A 38 7.30 -11.07 -16.14
N LEU A 39 6.40 -10.23 -16.63
CA LEU A 39 6.37 -8.82 -16.26
C LEU A 39 5.28 -8.56 -15.22
N VAL A 40 5.59 -7.69 -14.28
CA VAL A 40 4.67 -7.24 -13.24
C VAL A 40 4.40 -5.76 -13.45
N PHE A 41 3.14 -5.40 -13.55
CA PHE A 41 2.67 -4.03 -13.67
C PHE A 41 1.96 -3.62 -12.39
N ALA A 42 1.93 -2.32 -12.10
CA ALA A 42 1.00 -1.77 -11.13
C ALA A 42 0.14 -0.70 -11.81
N HIS A 43 -1.16 -0.77 -11.57
CA HIS A 43 -2.10 0.17 -12.14
C HIS A 43 -2.02 1.50 -11.40
N PHE A 44 -1.73 2.58 -12.13
CA PHE A 44 -1.50 3.90 -11.57
C PHE A 44 -2.60 4.83 -12.04
N MET A 45 -3.42 5.27 -11.10
CA MET A 45 -4.51 6.20 -11.33
C MET A 45 -3.92 7.59 -11.57
N VAL A 46 -3.95 8.07 -12.81
CA VAL A 46 -3.55 9.44 -13.18
C VAL A 46 -4.76 10.38 -13.16
N ARG A 47 -5.90 9.88 -12.72
CA ARG A 47 -7.20 10.55 -12.76
C ARG A 47 -8.02 10.26 -11.52
N LYS A 48 -9.09 11.02 -11.31
CA LYS A 48 -10.15 10.74 -10.32
C LYS A 48 -11.43 10.41 -11.08
N LYS A 49 -12.35 9.76 -10.40
CA LYS A 49 -13.60 9.26 -10.98
C LYS A 49 -14.69 10.34 -10.94
N THR A 50 -14.76 11.12 -12.02
CA THR A 50 -15.93 11.84 -12.53
C THR A 50 -17.10 10.99 -13.02
N SER A 51 -18.35 11.33 -12.77
CA SER A 51 -19.41 11.07 -13.75
C SER A 51 -19.76 12.38 -14.46
N ALA A 52 -19.87 12.34 -15.79
CA ALA A 52 -20.32 13.48 -16.60
C ALA A 52 -21.72 13.95 -16.18
N SER A 53 -21.96 15.26 -16.17
CA SER A 53 -23.26 15.88 -15.88
C SER A 53 -24.10 16.10 -17.14
N ILE A 54 -25.43 16.10 -16.97
CA ILE A 54 -26.38 16.70 -17.91
C ILE A 54 -26.68 18.14 -17.42
N SER A 55 -26.63 19.10 -18.35
CA SER A 55 -26.71 20.58 -18.20
C SER A 55 -28.09 21.11 -17.75
N LEU A 56 -28.29 22.35 -17.25
CA LEU A 56 -28.02 23.66 -17.86
C LEU A 56 -27.83 24.80 -16.84
N ASP A 57 -27.17 25.84 -17.34
CA ASP A 57 -27.04 27.22 -16.85
C ASP A 57 -25.82 27.60 -15.99
N HIS A 58 -25.10 28.58 -16.56
CA HIS A 58 -23.83 29.19 -16.15
C HIS A 58 -23.71 29.50 -14.66
N ILE A 59 -22.79 28.80 -13.97
CA ILE A 59 -21.83 29.38 -13.03
C ILE A 59 -20.47 28.69 -13.23
N LEU A 60 -19.42 29.49 -13.41
CA LEU A 60 -18.02 29.08 -13.52
C LEU A 60 -17.49 28.64 -12.14
N THR A 61 -17.58 27.35 -11.84
CA THR A 61 -16.64 26.65 -10.94
C THR A 61 -16.24 25.34 -11.62
N ARG A 62 -15.16 25.39 -12.41
CA ARG A 62 -14.54 24.21 -13.00
C ARG A 62 -13.60 23.56 -11.98
N GLU A 63 -14.15 22.81 -11.04
CA GLU A 63 -13.33 21.89 -10.25
C GLU A 63 -13.17 20.58 -11.02
N LYS A 64 -11.92 20.30 -11.37
CA LYS A 64 -11.48 19.20 -12.22
C LYS A 64 -11.01 18.07 -11.31
N ILE A 65 -11.33 16.86 -11.72
CA ILE A 65 -11.16 15.64 -10.95
C ILE A 65 -9.94 14.91 -11.50
N GLY A 66 -8.88 14.81 -10.69
CA GLY A 66 -7.71 13.93 -10.80
C GLY A 66 -7.39 13.40 -9.39
N ILE A 67 -6.67 12.28 -9.23
CA ILE A 67 -5.95 12.07 -7.96
C ILE A 67 -4.51 12.54 -8.11
N VAL A 68 -4.01 12.72 -9.33
CA VAL A 68 -2.65 13.21 -9.62
C VAL A 68 -2.71 14.49 -10.47
N SER A 69 -3.69 15.35 -10.24
CA SER A 69 -3.78 16.63 -10.96
C SER A 69 -2.83 17.71 -10.43
N ASP A 70 -2.27 17.49 -9.24
CA ASP A 70 -1.47 18.41 -8.43
C ASP A 70 0.03 18.31 -8.67
N ARG A 71 0.53 17.21 -9.27
CA ARG A 71 1.96 17.05 -9.56
C ARG A 71 2.43 18.10 -10.56
N ARG A 72 3.50 18.80 -10.20
CA ARG A 72 4.03 19.99 -10.89
C ARG A 72 5.30 19.67 -11.66
N SER A 73 5.96 18.56 -11.35
CA SER A 73 7.22 18.14 -11.94
C SER A 73 7.31 16.63 -12.12
N ALA A 74 8.26 16.17 -12.96
CA ALA A 74 8.54 14.76 -13.10
C ALA A 74 9.06 14.15 -11.79
N SER A 75 9.84 14.91 -11.01
CA SER A 75 10.37 14.44 -9.72
C SER A 75 9.29 14.09 -8.70
N ASP A 76 8.08 14.64 -8.83
CA ASP A 76 6.95 14.28 -7.97
C ASP A 76 6.50 12.82 -8.17
N PHE A 77 6.96 12.14 -9.23
CA PHE A 77 6.77 10.70 -9.48
C PHE A 77 7.98 9.84 -9.10
N ASP A 78 9.13 10.42 -8.81
CA ASP A 78 10.37 9.66 -8.68
C ASP A 78 10.33 8.63 -7.55
N ASP A 79 9.75 8.98 -6.41
CA ASP A 79 9.65 8.08 -5.26
C ASP A 79 8.74 6.88 -5.56
N ASP A 80 7.65 7.08 -6.31
CA ASP A 80 6.80 5.98 -6.78
C ASP A 80 7.57 5.07 -7.73
N MET A 81 8.29 5.64 -8.71
CA MET A 81 9.07 4.89 -9.70
C MET A 81 10.17 4.05 -9.03
N LYS A 82 10.95 4.67 -8.14
CA LYS A 82 12.05 3.99 -7.42
C LYS A 82 11.52 2.87 -6.53
N ARG A 83 10.41 3.11 -5.83
CA ARG A 83 9.80 2.10 -4.94
C ARG A 83 9.21 0.94 -5.72
N ALA A 84 8.42 1.21 -6.76
CA ALA A 84 7.86 0.14 -7.58
C ALA A 84 8.98 -0.73 -8.18
N LYS A 85 10.02 -0.09 -8.72
CA LYS A 85 11.18 -0.79 -9.27
C LYS A 85 11.92 -1.63 -8.23
N SER A 86 12.08 -1.15 -7.00
CA SER A 86 12.78 -1.89 -5.94
C SER A 86 12.03 -3.15 -5.47
N LEU A 87 10.71 -3.22 -5.71
CA LEU A 87 9.88 -4.41 -5.50
C LEU A 87 9.90 -5.38 -6.69
N GLY A 88 10.50 -4.96 -7.81
CA GLY A 88 10.52 -5.72 -9.06
C GLY A 88 9.30 -5.48 -9.94
N ILE A 89 8.53 -4.41 -9.74
CA ILE A 89 7.51 -3.99 -10.72
C ILE A 89 8.24 -3.41 -11.93
N ASP A 90 7.82 -3.79 -13.13
CA ASP A 90 8.47 -3.42 -14.40
C ASP A 90 7.89 -2.16 -15.02
N ALA A 91 6.58 -1.93 -14.82
CA ALA A 91 5.92 -0.76 -15.38
C ALA A 91 4.71 -0.28 -14.57
N PHE A 92 4.40 1.02 -14.66
CA PHE A 92 3.08 1.51 -14.31
C PHE A 92 2.13 1.50 -15.52
N ALA A 93 0.93 0.96 -15.32
CA ALA A 93 -0.19 1.11 -16.24
C ALA A 93 -0.89 2.45 -15.94
N LEU A 94 -0.61 3.48 -16.72
CA LEU A 94 -1.13 4.83 -16.51
C LEU A 94 -2.60 4.89 -16.95
N ASN A 95 -3.51 4.93 -15.97
CA ASN A 95 -4.94 5.03 -16.21
C ASN A 95 -5.31 6.42 -16.73
N ILE A 96 -5.88 6.50 -17.94
CA ILE A 96 -6.18 7.77 -18.60
C ILE A 96 -7.64 7.94 -18.99
N GLY A 97 -8.13 9.15 -18.72
CA GLY A 97 -9.38 9.68 -19.25
C GLY A 97 -9.17 10.67 -20.38
N VAL A 98 -10.10 11.61 -20.50
CA VAL A 98 -10.08 12.75 -21.45
C VAL A 98 -9.91 14.08 -20.70
N ASP A 99 -9.38 14.02 -19.48
CA ASP A 99 -9.25 15.17 -18.59
C ASP A 99 -8.24 16.20 -19.14
N PRO A 100 -8.46 17.51 -18.93
CA PRO A 100 -7.63 18.56 -19.54
C PRO A 100 -6.19 18.62 -19.03
N TYR A 101 -5.88 17.94 -17.91
CA TYR A 101 -4.53 17.84 -17.36
C TYR A 101 -3.85 16.50 -17.73
N THR A 102 -4.56 15.55 -18.36
CA THR A 102 -4.04 14.20 -18.62
C THR A 102 -2.73 14.24 -19.40
N ASP A 103 -2.63 15.04 -20.45
CA ASP A 103 -1.41 15.11 -21.25
C ASP A 103 -0.22 15.71 -20.49
N GLN A 104 -0.46 16.68 -19.60
CA GLN A 104 0.59 17.21 -18.74
C GLN A 104 1.09 16.13 -17.77
N GLN A 105 0.18 15.43 -17.10
CA GLN A 105 0.57 14.39 -16.13
C GLN A 105 1.22 13.18 -16.78
N LEU A 106 0.75 12.78 -17.96
CA LEU A 106 1.43 11.77 -18.76
C LEU A 106 2.85 12.20 -19.12
N GLN A 107 3.05 13.43 -19.58
CA GLN A 107 4.38 13.94 -19.88
C GLN A 107 5.32 13.82 -18.68
N LEU A 108 4.88 14.27 -17.49
CA LEU A 108 5.66 14.19 -16.26
C LEU A 108 5.96 12.73 -15.85
N ALA A 109 4.97 11.84 -15.94
CA ALA A 109 5.13 10.43 -15.61
C ALA A 109 6.10 9.71 -16.55
N TYR A 110 6.01 9.94 -17.86
CA TYR A 110 6.96 9.37 -18.85
C TYR A 110 8.38 9.89 -18.66
N ASP A 111 8.54 11.19 -18.34
CA ASP A 111 9.85 11.78 -18.09
C ASP A 111 10.47 11.23 -16.80
N SER A 112 9.70 11.12 -15.71
CA SER A 112 10.17 10.49 -14.47
C SER A 112 10.52 9.01 -14.67
N ALA A 113 9.68 8.26 -15.38
CA ALA A 113 9.97 6.87 -15.68
C ALA A 113 11.29 6.72 -16.47
N ALA A 114 11.55 7.60 -17.43
CA ALA A 114 12.82 7.62 -18.16
C ALA A 114 14.01 7.95 -17.24
N ASN A 115 13.85 8.92 -16.34
CA ASN A 115 14.90 9.34 -15.40
C ASN A 115 15.24 8.25 -14.36
N ASN A 116 14.29 7.37 -14.04
CA ASN A 116 14.44 6.31 -13.03
C ASN A 116 14.60 4.90 -13.63
N ASP A 117 14.76 4.81 -14.96
CA ASP A 117 14.84 3.54 -15.69
C ASP A 117 13.69 2.58 -15.34
N MET A 118 12.48 3.15 -15.27
CA MET A 118 11.22 2.46 -15.09
C MET A 118 10.45 2.52 -16.42
N LYS A 119 9.52 1.59 -16.65
CA LYS A 119 8.62 1.68 -17.81
C LYS A 119 7.24 2.16 -17.42
N VAL A 120 6.52 2.69 -18.40
CA VAL A 120 5.12 3.05 -18.28
C VAL A 120 4.39 2.71 -19.57
N PHE A 121 3.08 2.53 -19.50
CA PHE A 121 2.24 2.40 -20.69
C PHE A 121 0.85 2.98 -20.44
N LEU A 122 0.12 3.25 -21.53
CA LEU A 122 -1.23 3.79 -21.43
C LEU A 122 -2.25 2.68 -21.16
N SER A 123 -3.12 2.92 -20.17
CA SER A 123 -4.33 2.15 -19.90
C SER A 123 -5.56 3.05 -20.08
N PHE A 124 -6.31 2.87 -21.15
CA PHE A 124 -7.49 3.69 -21.46
C PHE A 124 -8.69 3.31 -20.59
N ASP A 125 -9.33 4.28 -19.95
CA ASP A 125 -10.55 4.04 -19.16
C ASP A 125 -11.81 4.38 -19.97
N PHE A 126 -12.55 3.34 -20.35
CA PHE A 126 -13.77 3.44 -21.16
C PHE A 126 -15.02 3.88 -20.40
N ASN A 127 -14.91 4.27 -19.13
CA ASN A 127 -15.94 5.14 -18.53
C ASN A 127 -15.93 6.55 -19.15
N TRP A 128 -14.92 6.88 -19.97
CA TRP A 128 -14.65 8.22 -20.48
C TRP A 128 -14.21 8.26 -21.92
N TRP A 129 -13.45 7.26 -22.33
CA TRP A 129 -13.28 6.94 -23.73
C TRP A 129 -14.49 6.13 -24.22
N HIS A 130 -14.87 6.33 -25.47
CA HIS A 130 -15.98 5.63 -26.10
C HIS A 130 -15.49 4.77 -27.27
N ILE A 131 -16.19 3.67 -27.55
CA ILE A 131 -15.78 2.67 -28.55
C ILE A 131 -15.72 3.23 -29.97
N GLU A 132 -16.48 4.30 -30.25
CA GLU A 132 -16.49 5.04 -31.51
C GLU A 132 -15.20 5.86 -31.72
N GLN A 133 -14.41 6.07 -30.67
CA GLN A 133 -13.20 6.89 -30.68
C GLN A 133 -11.93 6.08 -31.02
N ALA A 134 -12.06 4.89 -31.63
CA ALA A 134 -10.93 4.01 -31.96
C ALA A 134 -9.75 4.73 -32.64
N THR A 135 -10.02 5.63 -33.59
CA THR A 135 -8.99 6.44 -34.27
C THR A 135 -8.28 7.40 -33.32
N ALA A 136 -9.03 8.10 -32.46
CA ALA A 136 -8.45 9.05 -31.49
C ALA A 136 -7.62 8.33 -30.43
N ILE A 137 -8.07 7.15 -29.98
CA ILE A 137 -7.30 6.26 -29.09
C ILE A 137 -5.99 5.86 -29.77
N GLY A 138 -6.03 5.43 -31.03
CA GLY A 138 -4.83 5.07 -31.79
C GLY A 138 -3.86 6.24 -31.95
N GLN A 139 -4.35 7.44 -32.22
CA GLN A 139 -3.53 8.66 -32.27
C GLN A 139 -2.89 8.99 -30.92
N LYS A 140 -3.62 8.81 -29.81
CA LYS A 140 -3.08 9.01 -28.45
C LYS A 140 -1.96 8.01 -28.13
N ILE A 141 -2.11 6.74 -28.52
CA ILE A 141 -1.03 5.76 -28.40
C ILE A 141 0.19 6.20 -29.22
N ALA A 142 -0.01 6.60 -30.48
CA ALA A 142 1.09 7.04 -31.35
C ALA A 142 1.89 8.22 -30.77
N GLN A 143 1.22 9.15 -30.07
CA GLN A 143 1.84 10.30 -29.42
C GLN A 143 2.89 9.92 -28.36
N TYR A 144 2.67 8.84 -27.61
CA TYR A 144 3.56 8.41 -26.52
C TYR A 144 4.45 7.22 -26.91
N ALA A 145 4.13 6.54 -27.99
CA ALA A 145 4.77 5.28 -28.36
C ALA A 145 6.28 5.34 -28.67
N SER A 146 6.86 6.53 -28.90
CA SER A 146 8.31 6.71 -29.09
C SER A 146 9.02 7.32 -27.87
N ARG A 147 8.31 7.47 -26.74
CA ARG A 147 8.93 7.96 -25.51
C ARG A 147 9.90 6.91 -24.95
N PRO A 148 11.07 7.31 -24.39
CA PRO A 148 12.08 6.36 -23.92
C PRO A 148 11.59 5.35 -22.86
N ALA A 149 10.63 5.77 -22.04
CA ALA A 149 10.05 4.94 -20.98
C ALA A 149 8.83 4.12 -21.40
N GLN A 150 8.37 4.21 -22.67
CA GLN A 150 7.28 3.38 -23.16
C GLN A 150 7.63 1.89 -23.02
N LEU A 151 6.76 1.12 -22.36
CA LEU A 151 6.91 -0.32 -22.28
C LEU A 151 6.76 -0.93 -23.68
N MET A 152 7.74 -1.76 -24.05
CA MET A 152 7.75 -2.54 -25.27
C MET A 152 7.73 -4.02 -24.93
N VAL A 153 6.85 -4.79 -25.56
CA VAL A 153 6.73 -6.24 -25.41
C VAL A 153 6.70 -6.86 -26.79
N ASP A 154 7.52 -7.89 -27.03
CA ASP A 154 7.64 -8.54 -28.34
C ASP A 154 7.95 -7.55 -29.48
N ASN A 155 8.75 -6.50 -29.19
CA ASN A 155 9.02 -5.35 -30.07
C ASN A 155 7.77 -4.55 -30.49
N LYS A 156 6.71 -4.59 -29.70
CA LYS A 156 5.46 -3.84 -29.90
C LYS A 156 5.20 -2.90 -28.72
N VAL A 157 4.54 -1.78 -28.98
CA VAL A 157 4.12 -0.82 -27.95
C VAL A 157 3.04 -1.49 -27.10
N PHE A 158 3.27 -1.66 -25.79
CA PHE A 158 2.28 -2.25 -24.90
C PHE A 158 1.20 -1.22 -24.54
N VAL A 159 -0.07 -1.64 -24.60
CA VAL A 159 -1.24 -0.82 -24.29
C VAL A 159 -2.33 -1.70 -23.67
N SER A 160 -3.03 -1.19 -22.66
CA SER A 160 -4.20 -1.84 -22.08
C SER A 160 -5.41 -0.89 -22.00
N SER A 161 -6.50 -1.38 -21.43
CA SER A 161 -7.67 -0.56 -21.10
C SER A 161 -8.47 -1.17 -19.96
N PHE A 162 -9.20 -0.33 -19.24
CA PHE A 162 -10.32 -0.73 -18.40
C PHE A 162 -11.59 -0.71 -19.26
N ALA A 163 -12.25 -1.87 -19.39
CA ALA A 163 -13.32 -2.13 -20.37
C ALA A 163 -12.91 -1.79 -21.83
N GLY A 164 -13.90 -1.48 -22.67
CA GLY A 164 -13.72 -1.15 -24.08
C GLY A 164 -14.20 -2.20 -25.08
N ASP A 165 -14.95 -3.21 -24.61
CA ASP A 165 -15.58 -4.22 -25.45
C ASP A 165 -16.27 -3.59 -26.67
N GLY A 166 -15.90 -4.05 -27.87
CA GLY A 166 -16.49 -3.57 -29.13
C GLY A 166 -15.77 -2.39 -29.80
N VAL A 167 -14.72 -1.83 -29.21
CA VAL A 167 -13.87 -0.85 -29.92
C VAL A 167 -13.33 -1.47 -31.22
N ASN A 168 -13.33 -0.69 -32.30
CA ASN A 168 -12.81 -1.15 -33.59
C ASN A 168 -11.27 -1.24 -33.54
N VAL A 169 -10.75 -2.41 -33.16
CA VAL A 169 -9.32 -2.67 -33.00
C VAL A 169 -8.55 -2.48 -34.31
N ALA A 170 -9.16 -2.78 -35.47
CA ALA A 170 -8.52 -2.57 -36.77
C ALA A 170 -8.29 -1.08 -37.06
N ALA A 171 -9.31 -0.24 -36.83
CA ALA A 171 -9.20 1.21 -36.97
C ALA A 171 -8.20 1.80 -35.96
N LEU A 172 -8.22 1.31 -34.71
CA LEU A 172 -7.25 1.69 -33.69
C LEU A 172 -5.82 1.39 -34.17
N ARG A 173 -5.52 0.15 -34.57
CA ARG A 173 -4.18 -0.24 -35.04
C ARG A 173 -3.73 0.58 -36.26
N ALA A 174 -4.63 0.85 -37.19
CA ALA A 174 -4.35 1.70 -38.36
C ALA A 174 -3.95 3.12 -37.95
N ALA A 175 -4.65 3.71 -36.97
CA ALA A 175 -4.38 5.05 -36.47
C ALA A 175 -3.08 5.15 -35.65
N VAL A 176 -2.65 4.06 -35.00
CA VAL A 176 -1.34 4.02 -34.29
C VAL A 176 -0.16 4.09 -35.26
N GLY A 177 -0.30 3.48 -36.45
CA GLY A 177 0.75 3.49 -37.48
C GLY A 177 2.01 2.68 -37.15
N ARG A 178 1.98 1.86 -36.10
CA ARG A 178 3.05 0.94 -35.68
C ARG A 178 2.49 -0.27 -34.92
N SER A 179 3.28 -1.32 -34.75
CA SER A 179 2.85 -2.53 -34.05
C SER A 179 2.62 -2.28 -32.55
N ILE A 180 1.45 -2.70 -32.06
CA ILE A 180 1.07 -2.65 -30.64
C ILE A 180 0.81 -4.05 -30.10
N PHE A 181 1.15 -4.25 -28.83
CA PHE A 181 0.69 -5.35 -28.00
C PHE A 181 -0.52 -4.84 -27.23
N PHE A 182 -1.73 -5.18 -27.69
CA PHE A 182 -2.96 -4.69 -27.06
C PHE A 182 -3.56 -5.76 -26.16
N ALA A 183 -3.62 -5.47 -24.86
CA ALA A 183 -4.17 -6.34 -23.82
C ALA A 183 -5.28 -5.62 -23.03
N PRO A 184 -6.47 -5.40 -23.62
CA PRO A 184 -7.56 -4.70 -22.96
C PRO A 184 -8.25 -5.56 -21.91
N ASN A 185 -9.01 -4.92 -21.02
CA ASN A 185 -10.01 -5.57 -20.18
C ASN A 185 -11.32 -5.81 -20.94
N PHE A 186 -11.25 -6.55 -22.06
CA PHE A 186 -12.47 -7.09 -22.66
C PHE A 186 -12.95 -8.29 -21.86
N ARG A 187 -14.26 -8.52 -21.85
CA ARG A 187 -14.95 -9.55 -21.08
C ARG A 187 -15.37 -10.68 -22.03
N PRO A 188 -14.63 -11.81 -22.05
CA PRO A 188 -14.98 -12.94 -22.92
C PRO A 188 -16.37 -13.51 -22.63
N SER A 189 -16.81 -13.44 -21.37
CA SER A 189 -18.13 -13.89 -20.93
C SER A 189 -19.30 -13.16 -21.58
N TYR A 190 -19.06 -11.99 -22.20
CA TYR A 190 -20.09 -11.23 -22.93
C TYR A 190 -20.17 -11.62 -24.42
N GLY A 191 -19.34 -12.56 -24.87
CA GLY A 191 -19.24 -12.92 -26.29
C GLY A 191 -18.44 -11.90 -27.12
N THR A 192 -17.66 -11.04 -26.48
CA THR A 192 -16.79 -10.06 -27.16
C THR A 192 -15.80 -10.75 -28.08
N ASP A 193 -15.64 -10.24 -29.31
CA ASP A 193 -14.60 -10.73 -30.23
C ASP A 193 -13.20 -10.33 -29.74
N ILE A 194 -12.45 -11.34 -29.31
CA ILE A 194 -11.07 -11.21 -28.81
C ILE A 194 -10.04 -11.72 -29.83
N SER A 195 -10.45 -12.07 -31.04
CA SER A 195 -9.53 -12.41 -32.12
C SER A 195 -8.53 -11.29 -32.48
N PRO A 196 -8.87 -9.98 -32.43
CA PRO A 196 -7.95 -8.93 -32.89
C PRO A 196 -6.96 -8.41 -31.82
N VAL A 197 -7.04 -8.88 -30.57
CA VAL A 197 -6.17 -8.46 -29.45
C VAL A 197 -4.99 -9.43 -29.26
N ASP A 198 -3.90 -8.99 -28.62
CA ASP A 198 -2.71 -9.80 -28.36
C ASP A 198 -2.78 -10.56 -27.02
N GLY A 199 -3.59 -10.03 -26.10
CA GLY A 199 -3.87 -10.63 -24.79
C GLY A 199 -5.11 -10.01 -24.16
N LEU A 200 -5.42 -10.39 -22.92
CA LEU A 200 -6.50 -9.80 -22.14
C LEU A 200 -6.05 -9.53 -20.71
N LEU A 201 -6.48 -8.39 -20.20
CA LEU A 201 -6.42 -8.04 -18.79
C LEU A 201 -7.72 -8.48 -18.12
N ASN A 202 -7.64 -9.27 -17.06
CA ASN A 202 -8.78 -9.39 -16.14
C ASN A 202 -8.64 -8.32 -15.05
N TRP A 203 -9.70 -7.56 -14.81
CA TRP A 203 -9.75 -6.53 -13.77
C TRP A 203 -10.26 -7.06 -12.43
N MET A 204 -11.05 -8.13 -12.44
CA MET A 204 -11.72 -8.65 -11.25
C MET A 204 -10.72 -9.36 -10.35
N ALA A 205 -10.10 -8.59 -9.45
CA ALA A 205 -9.07 -9.04 -8.51
C ALA A 205 -9.62 -9.58 -7.19
N TRP A 206 -10.95 -9.60 -7.01
CA TRP A 206 -11.62 -9.98 -5.77
C TRP A 206 -12.79 -10.94 -6.01
N PRO A 207 -13.13 -11.80 -5.02
CA PRO A 207 -14.35 -12.58 -5.02
C PRO A 207 -15.58 -11.68 -5.17
N ASN A 208 -16.50 -12.05 -6.06
CA ASN A 208 -17.63 -11.21 -6.43
C ASN A 208 -18.85 -12.05 -6.83
N ASN A 209 -19.99 -11.41 -7.08
CA ASN A 209 -21.22 -12.10 -7.51
C ASN A 209 -21.36 -12.31 -9.04
N GLY A 210 -20.30 -12.08 -9.81
CA GLY A 210 -20.30 -12.09 -11.29
C GLY A 210 -20.70 -10.76 -11.93
N ASN A 211 -21.13 -9.77 -11.14
CA ASN A 211 -21.59 -8.45 -11.61
C ASN A 211 -20.85 -7.29 -10.92
N ASN A 212 -19.58 -7.52 -10.54
CA ASN A 212 -18.74 -6.51 -9.89
C ASN A 212 -19.38 -5.93 -8.61
N LYS A 213 -19.88 -6.83 -7.75
CA LYS A 213 -20.42 -6.56 -6.41
C LYS A 213 -20.08 -7.70 -5.46
N ALA A 214 -20.20 -7.44 -4.16
CA ALA A 214 -19.99 -8.44 -3.12
C ALA A 214 -20.76 -9.74 -3.43
N PRO A 215 -20.21 -10.92 -3.11
CA PRO A 215 -20.91 -12.19 -3.29
C PRO A 215 -22.29 -12.20 -2.61
N THR A 216 -23.26 -12.85 -3.26
CA THR A 216 -24.60 -13.06 -2.71
C THR A 216 -24.94 -14.54 -2.70
N PRO A 217 -25.95 -15.00 -1.93
CA PRO A 217 -26.36 -16.40 -1.95
C PRO A 217 -26.66 -16.88 -3.37
N GLY A 218 -25.97 -17.93 -3.83
CA GLY A 218 -26.09 -18.48 -5.18
C GLY A 218 -25.23 -17.79 -6.25
N HIS A 219 -24.55 -16.68 -5.94
CA HIS A 219 -23.66 -15.96 -6.84
C HIS A 219 -22.34 -15.63 -6.14
N ASN A 220 -21.36 -16.51 -6.32
CA ASN A 220 -20.01 -16.35 -5.78
C ASN A 220 -18.99 -16.85 -6.81
N VAL A 221 -18.21 -15.91 -7.35
CA VAL A 221 -17.18 -16.12 -8.36
C VAL A 221 -15.86 -15.77 -7.70
N SER A 222 -14.96 -16.74 -7.57
CA SER A 222 -13.60 -16.50 -7.07
C SER A 222 -12.73 -15.81 -8.14
N VAL A 223 -11.57 -15.31 -7.73
CA VAL A 223 -10.59 -14.75 -8.68
C VAL A 223 -10.11 -15.85 -9.64
N ALA A 224 -9.86 -17.05 -9.12
CA ALA A 224 -9.44 -18.21 -9.92
C ALA A 224 -10.50 -18.67 -10.95
N ASP A 225 -11.79 -18.59 -10.62
CA ASP A 225 -12.86 -18.84 -11.60
C ASP A 225 -12.80 -17.83 -12.76
N GLY A 226 -12.53 -16.56 -12.43
CA GLY A 226 -12.28 -15.51 -13.40
C GLY A 226 -11.05 -15.81 -14.28
N ASP A 227 -9.94 -16.23 -13.67
CA ASP A 227 -8.72 -16.64 -14.41
C ASP A 227 -9.04 -17.74 -15.43
N HIS A 228 -9.78 -18.77 -15.02
CA HIS A 228 -10.16 -19.86 -15.92
C HIS A 228 -10.96 -19.39 -17.13
N VAL A 229 -11.91 -18.45 -16.94
CA VAL A 229 -12.69 -17.87 -18.06
C VAL A 229 -11.76 -17.18 -19.06
N TYR A 230 -10.82 -16.36 -18.57
CA TYR A 230 -9.91 -15.62 -19.44
C TYR A 230 -8.89 -16.53 -20.12
N VAL A 231 -8.24 -17.42 -19.39
CA VAL A 231 -7.22 -18.35 -19.91
C VAL A 231 -7.84 -19.27 -20.98
N ASN A 232 -9.04 -19.79 -20.75
CA ASN A 232 -9.73 -20.63 -21.74
C ASN A 232 -10.08 -19.84 -23.00
N ALA A 233 -10.59 -18.62 -22.86
CA ALA A 233 -10.93 -17.77 -24.00
C ALA A 233 -9.69 -17.36 -24.81
N LEU A 234 -8.57 -17.10 -24.15
CA LEU A 234 -7.32 -16.69 -24.79
C LEU A 234 -6.69 -17.79 -25.64
N ALA A 235 -6.96 -19.07 -25.36
CA ALA A 235 -6.47 -20.22 -26.14
C ALA A 235 -4.97 -20.14 -26.48
N GLY A 236 -4.15 -19.72 -25.50
CA GLY A 236 -2.71 -19.55 -25.64
C GLY A 236 -2.23 -18.11 -25.89
N LYS A 237 -3.11 -17.13 -26.10
CA LYS A 237 -2.74 -15.69 -26.05
C LYS A 237 -2.37 -15.25 -24.62
N ALA A 238 -1.70 -14.11 -24.50
CA ALA A 238 -1.19 -13.67 -23.21
C ALA A 238 -2.31 -13.27 -22.25
N TYR A 239 -2.17 -13.68 -20.99
CA TYR A 239 -3.05 -13.29 -19.89
C TYR A 239 -2.34 -12.29 -18.97
N VAL A 240 -3.00 -11.19 -18.64
CA VAL A 240 -2.61 -10.27 -17.57
C VAL A 240 -3.50 -10.56 -16.36
N ALA A 241 -2.92 -11.25 -15.38
CA ALA A 241 -3.63 -11.69 -14.19
C ALA A 241 -3.73 -10.57 -13.14
N PRO A 242 -4.92 -10.32 -12.57
CA PRO A 242 -5.09 -9.31 -11.54
C PRO A 242 -4.64 -9.82 -10.17
N VAL A 243 -4.07 -8.92 -9.40
CA VAL A 243 -3.75 -9.13 -7.98
C VAL A 243 -4.12 -7.84 -7.22
N SER A 244 -4.83 -7.97 -6.11
CA SER A 244 -5.20 -6.84 -5.26
C SER A 244 -5.37 -7.27 -3.82
N PRO A 245 -5.01 -6.44 -2.82
CA PRO A 245 -5.06 -6.85 -1.42
C PRO A 245 -6.43 -6.67 -0.78
N TRP A 246 -7.11 -5.57 -1.05
CA TRP A 246 -8.29 -5.11 -0.32
C TRP A 246 -9.25 -4.38 -1.23
N PHE A 247 -10.51 -4.19 -0.84
CA PHE A 247 -11.42 -3.28 -1.54
C PHE A 247 -12.47 -2.75 -0.57
N PHE A 248 -12.58 -1.44 -0.48
CA PHE A 248 -13.61 -0.75 0.28
C PHE A 248 -13.81 0.66 -0.26
N THR A 249 -15.06 1.08 -0.42
CA THR A 249 -15.40 2.45 -0.83
C THR A 249 -16.63 2.94 -0.09
N HIS A 250 -16.67 4.24 0.25
CA HIS A 250 -17.68 4.80 1.15
C HIS A 250 -17.97 6.29 0.88
N PHE A 251 -18.26 6.58 -0.38
CA PHE A 251 -18.66 7.90 -0.86
C PHE A 251 -20.18 8.10 -0.71
N GLY A 252 -20.57 9.09 0.09
CA GLY A 252 -21.96 9.48 0.32
C GLY A 252 -22.47 10.57 -0.66
N PRO A 253 -23.49 11.36 -0.26
CA PRO A 253 -24.05 12.43 -1.08
C PRO A 253 -23.12 13.65 -1.25
N GLU A 254 -21.99 13.71 -0.54
CA GLU A 254 -20.98 14.75 -0.68
C GLU A 254 -20.25 14.73 -2.04
N VAL A 255 -20.39 13.64 -2.79
CA VAL A 255 -19.88 13.54 -4.17
C VAL A 255 -20.98 13.16 -5.15
N SER A 256 -20.81 13.52 -6.43
CA SER A 256 -21.78 13.19 -7.49
C SER A 256 -21.75 11.72 -7.93
N TYR A 257 -20.76 10.94 -7.50
CA TYR A 257 -20.47 9.57 -7.91
C TYR A 257 -20.52 8.60 -6.72
N SER A 258 -21.50 8.75 -5.84
CA SER A 258 -21.63 8.00 -4.58
C SER A 258 -21.46 6.49 -4.78
N LYS A 259 -20.77 5.84 -3.83
CA LYS A 259 -20.51 4.39 -3.80
C LYS A 259 -20.37 3.92 -2.37
N ASN A 260 -20.89 2.74 -2.04
CA ASN A 260 -20.80 2.25 -0.68
C ASN A 260 -20.83 0.72 -0.59
N TRP A 261 -19.67 0.07 -0.66
CA TRP A 261 -19.55 -1.39 -0.68
C TRP A 261 -18.10 -1.88 -0.48
N ASN A 262 -17.92 -3.17 -0.22
CA ASN A 262 -16.63 -3.85 -0.14
C ASN A 262 -16.64 -5.21 -0.87
N PHE A 263 -15.44 -5.75 -1.14
CA PHE A 263 -15.28 -7.16 -1.53
C PHE A 263 -14.63 -7.95 -0.39
N PRO A 264 -14.89 -9.28 -0.32
CA PRO A 264 -14.12 -10.17 0.54
C PRO A 264 -12.62 -10.05 0.25
N SER A 265 -11.85 -9.69 1.28
CA SER A 265 -10.44 -9.32 1.11
C SER A 265 -9.50 -9.91 2.17
N ASP A 266 -9.99 -10.24 3.35
CA ASP A 266 -9.32 -10.90 4.50
C ASP A 266 -7.87 -11.39 4.24
N LEU A 267 -7.66 -12.66 3.86
CA LEU A 267 -6.34 -13.22 3.47
C LEU A 267 -6.10 -13.23 1.95
N LEU A 268 -6.90 -12.48 1.17
CA LEU A 268 -6.87 -12.52 -0.28
C LEU A 268 -5.48 -12.23 -0.85
N TRP A 269 -4.78 -11.21 -0.33
CA TRP A 269 -3.46 -10.82 -0.82
C TRP A 269 -2.46 -11.99 -0.80
N PHE A 270 -2.34 -12.66 0.36
CA PHE A 270 -1.43 -13.78 0.56
C PHE A 270 -1.85 -15.00 -0.29
N ASN A 271 -3.12 -15.35 -0.26
CA ASN A 271 -3.63 -16.50 -1.01
C ASN A 271 -3.46 -16.29 -2.51
N ARG A 272 -3.77 -15.09 -3.00
CA ARG A 272 -3.68 -14.74 -4.42
C ARG A 272 -2.25 -14.81 -4.93
N TRP A 273 -1.27 -14.35 -4.18
CA TRP A 273 0.14 -14.47 -4.57
C TRP A 273 0.58 -15.94 -4.73
N ASN A 274 0.10 -16.84 -3.86
CA ASN A 274 0.35 -18.28 -4.01
C ASN A 274 -0.36 -18.86 -5.25
N GLU A 275 -1.61 -18.47 -5.52
CA GLU A 275 -2.33 -18.84 -6.74
C GLU A 275 -1.60 -18.39 -8.00
N ILE A 276 -1.03 -17.17 -8.00
CA ILE A 276 -0.27 -16.63 -9.13
C ILE A 276 1.01 -17.44 -9.39
N LEU A 277 1.72 -17.87 -8.34
CA LEU A 277 2.88 -18.75 -8.50
C LEU A 277 2.50 -20.14 -9.02
N ALA A 278 1.26 -20.60 -8.81
CA ALA A 278 0.75 -21.81 -9.42
C ALA A 278 0.28 -21.60 -10.87
N LEU A 279 -0.43 -20.50 -11.14
CA LEU A 279 -0.99 -20.15 -12.45
C LEU A 279 0.11 -19.80 -13.47
N GLN A 280 1.21 -19.20 -13.01
CA GLN A 280 2.35 -18.79 -13.83
C GLN A 280 1.94 -17.98 -15.09
N PRO A 281 1.09 -16.94 -14.98
CA PRO A 281 0.68 -16.14 -16.13
C PRO A 281 1.88 -15.41 -16.76
N ARG A 282 1.73 -14.93 -18.00
CA ARG A 282 2.79 -14.13 -18.64
C ARG A 282 2.94 -12.78 -17.96
N PHE A 283 1.82 -12.14 -17.59
CA PHE A 283 1.83 -10.83 -16.96
C PHE A 283 0.96 -10.80 -15.71
N ILE A 284 1.34 -9.94 -14.78
CA ILE A 284 0.56 -9.59 -13.59
C ILE A 284 0.26 -8.09 -13.66
N GLU A 285 -0.95 -7.69 -13.29
CA GLU A 285 -1.25 -6.29 -12.98
C GLU A 285 -1.78 -6.18 -11.55
N ILE A 286 -1.05 -5.44 -10.72
CA ILE A 286 -1.48 -5.10 -9.37
C ILE A 286 -2.47 -3.95 -9.44
N VAL A 287 -3.68 -4.17 -8.93
CA VAL A 287 -4.80 -3.22 -8.92
C VAL A 287 -4.98 -2.78 -7.45
N THR A 288 -4.40 -1.68 -7.00
CA THR A 288 -3.69 -0.62 -7.73
C THR A 288 -2.50 -0.08 -6.93
N TRP A 289 -1.70 0.77 -7.56
CA TRP A 289 -0.67 1.55 -6.86
C TRP A 289 -1.28 2.60 -5.93
N ASN A 290 -2.25 3.39 -6.39
CA ASN A 290 -2.67 4.62 -5.69
C ASN A 290 -4.18 4.90 -5.72
N ASP A 291 -5.05 3.90 -5.90
CA ASP A 291 -6.50 4.13 -5.76
C ASP A 291 -6.93 4.13 -4.29
N TYR A 292 -6.76 5.28 -3.64
CA TYR A 292 -7.07 5.47 -2.23
C TYR A 292 -8.59 5.39 -1.94
N GLY A 293 -9.42 5.88 -2.86
CA GLY A 293 -10.88 5.94 -2.68
C GLY A 293 -11.60 4.60 -2.75
N GLU A 294 -10.99 3.60 -3.38
CA GLU A 294 -11.46 2.21 -3.39
C GLU A 294 -10.59 1.29 -2.49
N CYS A 295 -9.68 1.88 -1.70
CA CYS A 295 -8.88 1.23 -0.64
C CYS A 295 -8.02 0.04 -1.08
N HIS A 296 -7.69 -0.04 -2.36
CA HIS A 296 -6.89 -1.14 -2.91
C HIS A 296 -5.51 -0.72 -3.39
N TYR A 297 -5.07 0.46 -2.96
CA TYR A 297 -3.71 0.95 -3.13
C TYR A 297 -2.72 0.07 -2.35
N ILE A 298 -1.54 -0.10 -2.93
CA ILE A 298 -0.36 -0.63 -2.24
C ILE A 298 0.74 0.44 -2.10
N GLY A 299 0.65 1.54 -2.84
CA GLY A 299 1.61 2.63 -2.80
C GLY A 299 1.43 3.53 -1.57
N PRO A 300 2.45 4.35 -1.24
CA PRO A 300 2.47 5.14 -0.02
C PRO A 300 1.38 6.23 -0.02
N LEU A 301 0.77 6.50 1.14
CA LEU A 301 -0.12 7.65 1.39
C LEU A 301 0.58 8.99 1.17
N LYS A 302 1.89 9.07 1.44
CA LYS A 302 2.66 10.30 1.24
C LYS A 302 2.96 10.62 -0.22
N SER A 303 2.63 9.71 -1.15
CA SER A 303 2.72 9.95 -2.59
C SER A 303 1.85 11.16 -2.95
N PRO A 304 2.37 12.19 -3.66
CA PRO A 304 1.58 13.39 -3.96
C PRO A 304 0.30 13.06 -4.73
N HIS A 305 -0.83 13.48 -4.16
CA HIS A 305 -2.15 13.31 -4.75
C HIS A 305 -3.15 14.33 -4.16
N THR A 306 -4.18 14.64 -4.95
CA THR A 306 -5.33 15.42 -4.51
C THR A 306 -6.38 14.53 -3.85
N ASP A 307 -7.02 15.05 -2.80
CA ASP A 307 -8.10 14.36 -2.10
C ASP A 307 -9.38 14.19 -2.94
N ASP A 308 -9.84 12.94 -3.05
CA ASP A 308 -11.09 12.60 -3.73
C ASP A 308 -12.32 12.54 -2.81
N GLY A 309 -12.12 12.84 -1.52
CA GLY A 309 -13.08 12.68 -0.44
C GLY A 309 -12.80 11.43 0.40
N ALA A 310 -11.85 10.58 0.01
CA ALA A 310 -11.52 9.35 0.72
C ALA A 310 -10.63 9.54 1.95
N SER A 311 -9.96 10.67 2.10
CA SER A 311 -9.05 10.94 3.22
C SER A 311 -9.68 10.68 4.59
N LYS A 312 -11.01 10.83 4.73
CA LYS A 312 -11.76 10.51 5.96
C LYS A 312 -11.79 9.02 6.36
N TRP A 313 -11.48 8.10 5.46
CA TRP A 313 -11.26 6.68 5.78
C TRP A 313 -9.85 6.16 5.44
N VAL A 314 -9.07 6.95 4.70
CA VAL A 314 -7.69 6.64 4.28
C VAL A 314 -6.63 7.21 5.24
N ASN A 315 -6.91 8.33 5.92
CA ASN A 315 -5.96 8.89 6.88
C ASN A 315 -5.59 7.86 7.95
N ASP A 316 -4.29 7.75 8.24
CA ASP A 316 -3.74 6.79 9.19
C ASP A 316 -4.02 5.32 8.84
N MET A 317 -4.03 4.97 7.54
CA MET A 317 -4.19 3.61 7.01
C MET A 317 -3.09 3.26 6.00
N PRO A 318 -1.81 3.21 6.39
CA PRO A 318 -0.74 2.80 5.48
C PRO A 318 -0.97 1.37 4.99
N HIS A 319 -0.64 1.11 3.72
CA HIS A 319 -0.73 -0.21 3.08
C HIS A 319 0.64 -0.79 2.68
N ASP A 320 1.74 -0.14 3.09
CA ASP A 320 3.10 -0.50 2.67
C ASP A 320 3.49 -1.96 3.01
N GLY A 321 2.95 -2.53 4.09
CA GLY A 321 3.25 -3.92 4.43
C GLY A 321 2.80 -4.92 3.36
N TRP A 322 1.78 -4.58 2.57
CA TRP A 322 1.43 -5.40 1.41
C TRP A 322 2.46 -5.33 0.28
N LEU A 323 3.21 -4.22 0.16
CA LEU A 323 4.39 -4.14 -0.72
C LEU A 323 5.48 -5.10 -0.24
N ASP A 324 5.75 -5.14 1.06
CA ASP A 324 6.79 -5.99 1.64
C ASP A 324 6.49 -7.47 1.40
N ILE A 325 5.22 -7.88 1.53
CA ILE A 325 4.77 -9.22 1.12
C ILE A 325 5.05 -9.47 -0.37
N SER A 326 4.73 -8.51 -1.26
CA SER A 326 4.83 -8.73 -2.71
C SER A 326 6.24 -9.02 -3.21
N LYS A 327 7.27 -8.47 -2.55
CA LYS A 327 8.66 -8.50 -3.02
C LYS A 327 9.21 -9.92 -3.27
N PRO A 328 9.19 -10.86 -2.30
CA PRO A 328 9.66 -12.22 -2.55
C PRO A 328 8.78 -13.00 -3.54
N TYR A 329 7.47 -12.70 -3.62
CA TYR A 329 6.58 -13.34 -4.59
C TYR A 329 6.81 -12.85 -6.02
N ILE A 330 7.06 -11.55 -6.22
CA ILE A 330 7.44 -11.00 -7.53
C ILE A 330 8.77 -11.63 -7.99
N ALA A 331 9.74 -11.75 -7.09
CA ALA A 331 11.02 -12.38 -7.40
C ALA A 331 10.83 -13.87 -7.81
N ALA A 332 10.07 -14.64 -7.03
CA ALA A 332 9.75 -16.03 -7.36
C ALA A 332 8.98 -16.15 -8.68
N PHE A 333 7.99 -15.30 -8.91
CA PHE A 333 7.23 -15.26 -10.16
C PHE A 333 8.18 -15.06 -11.33
N LYS A 334 9.05 -14.05 -11.27
CA LYS A 334 10.03 -13.77 -12.33
C LYS A 334 11.03 -14.91 -12.55
N ALA A 335 11.40 -15.62 -11.50
CA ALA A 335 12.25 -16.80 -11.58
C ALA A 335 11.52 -18.06 -12.11
N GLY A 336 10.18 -18.00 -12.25
CA GLY A 336 9.36 -19.15 -12.63
C GLY A 336 9.23 -20.19 -11.51
N GLU A 337 9.41 -19.76 -10.26
CA GLU A 337 9.33 -20.60 -9.07
C GLU A 337 7.88 -20.73 -8.58
N SER A 338 7.60 -21.83 -7.86
CA SER A 338 6.29 -22.12 -7.26
C SER A 338 6.19 -21.72 -5.78
N SER A 339 7.22 -21.07 -5.24
CA SER A 339 7.29 -20.65 -3.83
C SER A 339 8.17 -19.40 -3.68
N PRO A 340 7.83 -18.48 -2.76
CA PRO A 340 8.65 -17.29 -2.47
C PRO A 340 9.88 -17.58 -1.59
N ASN A 341 10.00 -18.80 -1.06
CA ASN A 341 10.88 -19.09 0.09
C ASN A 341 12.36 -18.77 -0.17
N ASN A 342 12.86 -18.97 -1.40
CA ASN A 342 14.25 -18.68 -1.76
C ASN A 342 14.57 -17.17 -1.78
N HIS A 343 13.53 -16.32 -1.76
CA HIS A 343 13.64 -14.87 -1.81
C HIS A 343 13.33 -14.22 -0.45
N ILE A 344 13.10 -15.01 0.60
CA ILE A 344 12.91 -14.53 1.97
C ILE A 344 14.26 -14.58 2.68
N THR A 345 14.88 -13.41 2.84
CA THR A 345 16.25 -13.28 3.38
C THR A 345 16.32 -12.71 4.79
N SER A 346 15.18 -12.30 5.35
CA SER A 346 15.07 -11.73 6.70
C SER A 346 13.73 -12.10 7.32
N ASP A 347 13.70 -12.17 8.65
CA ASP A 347 12.47 -12.40 9.41
C ASP A 347 11.62 -11.12 9.43
N GLU A 348 10.35 -11.24 9.05
CA GLU A 348 9.39 -10.13 9.04
C GLU A 348 7.99 -10.64 9.39
N LEU A 349 7.22 -9.84 10.13
CA LEU A 349 5.77 -10.00 10.24
C LEU A 349 5.07 -8.82 9.58
N ILE A 350 4.08 -9.12 8.77
CA ILE A 350 3.15 -8.15 8.21
C ILE A 350 1.79 -8.46 8.78
N TYR A 351 1.07 -7.45 9.26
CA TYR A 351 -0.23 -7.64 9.88
C TYR A 351 -1.21 -6.58 9.42
N TRP A 352 -2.50 -6.94 9.40
CA TRP A 352 -3.55 -5.98 9.10
C TRP A 352 -4.87 -6.32 9.80
N TYR A 353 -5.69 -5.29 9.94
CA TYR A 353 -7.01 -5.37 10.54
C TYR A 353 -7.79 -4.08 10.28
N ARG A 354 -9.10 -4.14 10.42
CA ARG A 354 -9.95 -2.95 10.44
C ARG A 354 -9.80 -2.19 11.75
N PRO A 355 -9.98 -0.86 11.75
CA PRO A 355 -9.89 -0.05 12.98
C PRO A 355 -10.99 -0.36 14.00
N THR A 356 -12.05 -1.06 13.60
CA THR A 356 -13.24 -1.30 14.41
C THR A 356 -13.83 -2.69 14.09
N PRO A 357 -14.54 -3.32 15.04
CA PRO A 357 -15.36 -4.49 14.74
C PRO A 357 -16.46 -4.15 13.73
N ARG A 358 -16.77 -5.05 12.79
CA ARG A 358 -17.80 -4.83 11.74
C ARG A 358 -19.20 -4.52 12.27
N GLY A 359 -19.47 -4.94 13.50
CA GLY A 359 -20.76 -4.79 14.18
C GLY A 359 -20.95 -3.46 14.90
N VAL A 360 -19.93 -2.59 14.94
CA VAL A 360 -20.08 -1.21 15.46
C VAL A 360 -21.27 -0.53 14.78
N ASN A 361 -21.99 0.32 15.52
CA ASN A 361 -23.10 1.09 14.97
C ASN A 361 -22.68 2.56 14.80
N CYS A 362 -22.65 3.03 13.55
CA CYS A 362 -22.34 4.40 13.16
C CYS A 362 -23.53 5.12 12.51
N ASP A 363 -24.73 4.53 12.55
CA ASP A 363 -25.89 5.00 11.80
C ASP A 363 -26.23 6.48 12.04
N SER A 364 -26.02 6.99 13.25
CA SER A 364 -26.37 8.37 13.60
C SER A 364 -25.38 9.41 13.09
N THR A 365 -24.18 9.01 12.69
CA THR A 365 -23.08 9.91 12.28
C THR A 365 -22.56 9.63 10.87
N ASP A 366 -22.92 8.49 10.29
CA ASP A 366 -22.39 8.02 9.01
C ASP A 366 -23.01 8.74 7.81
N THR A 367 -22.20 8.94 6.77
CA THR A 367 -22.58 9.73 5.59
C THR A 367 -23.45 8.95 4.60
N CYS A 368 -23.38 7.61 4.61
CA CYS A 368 -24.12 6.76 3.68
C CYS A 368 -25.50 6.33 4.20
N MET A 369 -25.95 6.90 5.32
CA MET A 369 -27.26 6.60 5.96
C MET A 369 -28.42 7.41 5.36
N VAL A 370 -28.17 8.10 4.26
CA VAL A 370 -29.16 8.89 3.50
C VAL A 370 -29.16 8.49 2.02
N SER A 371 -30.14 8.96 1.25
CA SER A 371 -30.14 8.76 -0.20
C SER A 371 -29.07 9.61 -0.88
N ALA A 372 -28.44 9.07 -1.92
CA ALA A 372 -27.42 9.74 -2.71
C ALA A 372 -27.56 9.38 -4.20
N ASN A 373 -26.71 9.95 -5.06
CA ASN A 373 -26.73 9.63 -6.48
C ASN A 373 -26.37 8.15 -6.70
N ASN A 374 -27.29 7.38 -7.27
CA ASN A 374 -27.05 5.98 -7.62
C ASN A 374 -27.18 5.67 -9.12
N GLY A 375 -26.93 6.65 -9.99
CA GLY A 375 -26.97 6.46 -11.44
C GLY A 375 -26.01 5.38 -11.95
N SER A 376 -24.95 5.09 -11.18
CA SER A 376 -24.00 4.01 -11.48
C SER A 376 -24.40 2.63 -10.93
N GLY A 377 -25.41 2.55 -10.05
CA GLY A 377 -25.78 1.33 -9.34
C GLY A 377 -24.76 0.85 -8.29
N ASN A 378 -23.83 1.70 -7.86
CA ASN A 378 -22.77 1.36 -6.91
C ASN A 378 -22.98 1.93 -5.49
N TYR A 379 -24.05 2.71 -5.28
CA TYR A 379 -24.42 3.24 -3.98
C TYR A 379 -25.48 2.36 -3.32
N PHE A 380 -25.15 1.82 -2.15
CA PHE A 380 -26.05 1.07 -1.29
C PHE A 380 -26.30 1.92 -0.04
N LEU A 381 -27.57 2.25 0.24
CA LEU A 381 -27.92 3.04 1.41
C LEU A 381 -27.70 2.19 2.67
N GLY A 382 -26.90 2.69 3.61
CA GLY A 382 -26.62 2.04 4.89
C GLY A 382 -25.14 1.75 5.13
N ARG A 383 -24.87 0.71 5.93
CA ARG A 383 -23.54 0.12 6.06
C ARG A 383 -23.07 -0.43 4.70
N PRO A 384 -21.76 -0.38 4.37
CA PRO A 384 -21.25 -0.82 3.07
C PRO A 384 -21.75 -2.22 2.67
N ASP A 385 -22.32 -2.37 1.48
CA ASP A 385 -22.72 -3.68 0.97
C ASP A 385 -21.52 -4.67 0.99
N GLY A 386 -21.78 -5.92 1.37
CA GLY A 386 -20.74 -6.94 1.56
C GLY A 386 -20.07 -6.98 2.94
N TRP A 387 -20.35 -6.02 3.84
CA TRP A 387 -19.69 -5.93 5.17
C TRP A 387 -19.72 -7.21 6.00
N GLN A 388 -20.74 -8.06 5.83
CA GLN A 388 -20.89 -9.34 6.55
C GLN A 388 -19.82 -10.37 6.15
N SER A 389 -19.22 -10.22 4.97
CA SER A 389 -18.17 -11.12 4.48
C SER A 389 -16.82 -10.88 5.13
N MET A 390 -16.63 -9.72 5.76
CA MET A 390 -15.34 -9.25 6.24
C MET A 390 -15.16 -9.66 7.72
N ALA A 391 -14.18 -10.53 8.01
CA ALA A 391 -14.00 -11.12 9.34
C ALA A 391 -13.52 -10.11 10.40
N ASP A 392 -13.96 -10.28 11.66
CA ASP A 392 -13.39 -9.59 12.82
C ASP A 392 -12.12 -10.31 13.27
N SER A 393 -11.02 -10.11 12.54
CA SER A 393 -9.75 -10.77 12.79
C SER A 393 -8.55 -9.83 12.64
N VAL A 394 -7.46 -10.20 13.31
CA VAL A 394 -6.12 -9.69 13.05
C VAL A 394 -5.41 -10.71 12.19
N PHE A 395 -5.07 -10.31 10.97
CA PHE A 395 -4.37 -11.15 10.00
C PHE A 395 -2.88 -10.93 10.13
N VAL A 396 -2.09 -12.01 10.07
CA VAL A 396 -0.63 -11.96 10.17
C VAL A 396 -0.03 -12.85 9.10
N VAL A 397 0.85 -12.30 8.29
CA VAL A 397 1.76 -13.01 7.40
C VAL A 397 3.16 -12.96 7.99
N SER A 398 3.77 -14.13 8.16
CA SER A 398 5.15 -14.26 8.57
C SER A 398 6.02 -14.64 7.39
N LEU A 399 7.09 -13.90 7.15
CA LEU A 399 8.17 -14.24 6.23
C LEU A 399 9.38 -14.62 7.09
N LEU A 400 9.69 -15.90 7.22
CA LEU A 400 10.71 -16.38 8.17
C LEU A 400 11.86 -17.10 7.48
N THR A 401 13.08 -16.86 7.94
CA THR A 401 14.30 -17.57 7.51
C THR A 401 14.44 -18.94 8.17
N ALA A 402 13.83 -19.12 9.34
CA ALA A 402 13.78 -20.37 10.09
C ALA A 402 12.47 -20.44 10.90
N PRO A 403 11.95 -21.63 11.24
CA PRO A 403 10.72 -21.75 12.02
C PRO A 403 10.78 -20.96 13.34
N ALA A 404 9.65 -20.41 13.76
CA ALA A 404 9.52 -19.64 15.00
C ALA A 404 8.10 -19.75 15.57
N THR A 405 7.94 -19.41 16.84
CA THR A 405 6.62 -19.17 17.44
C THR A 405 6.27 -17.70 17.23
N ILE A 406 5.11 -17.44 16.65
CA ILE A 406 4.56 -16.09 16.53
C ILE A 406 3.60 -15.86 17.69
N GLN A 407 3.79 -14.73 18.37
CA GLN A 407 2.89 -14.25 19.41
C GLN A 407 2.12 -13.05 18.88
N VAL A 408 0.80 -13.07 19.07
CA VAL A 408 -0.10 -11.95 18.76
C VAL A 408 -0.89 -11.61 20.02
N ASN A 409 -0.71 -10.40 20.55
CA ASN A 409 -1.61 -9.82 21.52
C ASN A 409 -2.67 -9.01 20.77
N SER A 410 -3.93 -9.41 20.89
CA SER A 410 -5.05 -8.66 20.35
C SER A 410 -5.98 -8.21 21.47
N GLY A 411 -5.99 -6.91 21.75
CA GLY A 411 -6.87 -6.32 22.78
C GLY A 411 -6.65 -6.90 24.19
N GLY A 412 -5.43 -7.33 24.51
CA GLY A 412 -5.08 -7.96 25.79
C GLY A 412 -5.14 -9.50 25.79
N SER A 413 -5.71 -10.12 24.75
CA SER A 413 -5.70 -11.59 24.60
C SER A 413 -4.48 -12.03 23.83
N VAL A 414 -3.71 -12.98 24.38
CA VAL A 414 -2.45 -13.46 23.77
C VAL A 414 -2.67 -14.79 23.07
N TYR A 415 -2.35 -14.84 21.79
CA TYR A 415 -2.36 -16.03 20.94
C TYR A 415 -0.93 -16.39 20.56
N ASN A 416 -0.59 -17.67 20.59
CA ASN A 416 0.70 -18.18 20.13
C ASN A 416 0.48 -19.31 19.15
N TYR A 417 1.22 -19.31 18.04
CA TYR A 417 1.22 -20.40 17.06
C TYR A 417 2.60 -20.58 16.45
N ASN A 418 2.88 -21.77 15.94
CA ASN A 418 4.15 -22.05 15.26
C ASN A 418 4.03 -21.72 13.78
N ALA A 419 4.98 -20.93 13.26
CA ALA A 419 5.12 -20.64 11.85
C ALA A 419 6.37 -21.33 11.27
N PRO A 420 6.28 -21.95 10.07
CA PRO A 420 7.42 -22.55 9.40
C PRO A 420 8.40 -21.49 8.87
N ALA A 421 9.57 -21.93 8.40
CA ALA A 421 10.37 -21.11 7.50
C ALA A 421 9.62 -20.88 6.18
N GLY A 422 9.86 -19.74 5.54
CA GLY A 422 9.16 -19.29 4.35
C GLY A 422 8.00 -18.34 4.66
N ALA A 423 7.09 -18.20 3.71
CA ALA A 423 5.88 -17.40 3.87
C ALA A 423 4.74 -18.26 4.45
N SER A 424 4.07 -17.77 5.48
CA SER A 424 2.83 -18.37 6.00
C SER A 424 1.88 -17.30 6.55
N ALA A 425 0.58 -17.58 6.53
CA ALA A 425 -0.45 -16.69 7.04
C ALA A 425 -1.27 -17.36 8.16
N GLN A 426 -1.71 -16.56 9.12
CA GLN A 426 -2.60 -16.97 10.20
C GLN A 426 -3.50 -15.79 10.57
N GLU A 427 -4.73 -16.09 10.98
CA GLU A 427 -5.64 -15.12 11.59
C GLU A 427 -5.86 -15.44 13.07
N VAL A 428 -6.04 -14.40 13.88
CA VAL A 428 -6.46 -14.51 15.29
C VAL A 428 -7.69 -13.64 15.53
N PRO A 429 -8.55 -13.97 16.50
CA PRO A 429 -9.73 -13.18 16.81
C PRO A 429 -9.37 -11.73 17.16
N MET A 430 -10.13 -10.78 16.59
CA MET A 430 -9.97 -9.35 16.85
C MET A 430 -10.42 -8.97 18.27
N GLY A 431 -9.50 -8.39 19.05
CA GLY A 431 -9.77 -7.75 20.33
C GLY A 431 -9.65 -6.22 20.25
N VAL A 432 -10.57 -5.51 20.89
CA VAL A 432 -10.52 -4.04 21.04
C VAL A 432 -9.34 -3.64 21.92
N GLY A 433 -8.58 -2.65 21.49
CA GLY A 433 -7.41 -2.10 22.20
C GLY A 433 -6.12 -2.22 21.38
N SER A 434 -5.00 -2.29 22.10
CA SER A 434 -3.66 -2.41 21.53
C SER A 434 -3.45 -3.75 20.83
N GLN A 435 -2.69 -3.74 19.74
CA GLN A 435 -2.27 -4.92 19.00
C GLN A 435 -0.74 -5.00 19.03
N SER A 436 -0.16 -6.08 19.52
CA SER A 436 1.29 -6.28 19.52
C SER A 436 1.70 -7.67 19.06
N PHE A 437 2.91 -7.75 18.52
CA PHE A 437 3.39 -8.91 17.77
C PHE A 437 4.81 -9.23 18.20
N ALA A 438 5.16 -10.52 18.22
CA ALA A 438 6.54 -10.96 18.43
C ALA A 438 6.88 -12.25 17.66
N ILE A 439 8.13 -12.35 17.24
CA ILE A 439 8.75 -13.58 16.73
C ILE A 439 9.62 -14.15 17.84
N ILE A 440 9.34 -15.38 18.26
CA ILE A 440 10.04 -16.06 19.35
C ILE A 440 10.73 -17.31 18.81
N ARG A 441 12.04 -17.42 19.00
CA ARG A 441 12.83 -18.58 18.56
C ARG A 441 13.74 -19.05 19.70
N GLY A 442 13.65 -20.33 20.06
CA GLY A 442 14.41 -20.88 21.20
C GLY A 442 14.09 -20.22 22.55
N GLY A 443 12.86 -19.74 22.74
CA GLY A 443 12.43 -19.03 23.94
C GLY A 443 12.90 -17.57 24.04
N GLN A 444 13.60 -17.05 23.04
CA GLN A 444 14.04 -15.65 22.96
C GLN A 444 13.19 -14.88 21.95
N THR A 445 12.81 -13.65 22.31
CA THR A 445 12.15 -12.72 21.39
C THR A 445 13.20 -12.17 20.41
N ILE A 446 13.03 -12.47 19.13
CA ILE A 446 13.91 -12.02 18.05
C ILE A 446 13.48 -10.65 17.53
N LEU A 447 12.17 -10.46 17.37
CA LEU A 447 11.54 -9.21 16.97
C LEU A 447 10.26 -9.04 17.77
N SER A 448 9.95 -7.80 18.16
CA SER A 448 8.65 -7.46 18.75
C SER A 448 8.27 -6.02 18.45
N GLY A 449 6.98 -5.74 18.33
CA GLY A 449 6.47 -4.39 18.12
C GLY A 449 5.00 -4.27 18.47
N THR A 450 4.56 -3.03 18.65
CA THR A 450 3.16 -2.67 18.89
C THR A 450 2.67 -1.85 17.72
N SER A 451 1.48 -2.16 17.23
CA SER A 451 0.86 -1.40 16.17
C SER A 451 0.55 0.03 16.61
N LEU A 452 0.71 0.97 15.68
CA LEU A 452 0.42 2.39 15.91
C LEU A 452 -1.08 2.67 15.99
N LYS A 453 -1.91 1.84 15.35
CA LYS A 453 -3.37 2.02 15.32
C LYS A 453 -4.06 1.03 16.26
N GLN A 454 -4.75 1.51 17.28
CA GLN A 454 -5.57 0.64 18.11
C GLN A 454 -6.89 0.28 17.43
N ILE A 455 -7.43 -0.88 17.77
CA ILE A 455 -8.79 -1.26 17.40
C ILE A 455 -9.73 -0.64 18.44
N ILE A 456 -10.71 0.15 18.01
CA ILE A 456 -11.63 0.83 18.92
C ILE A 456 -13.05 0.26 18.80
N ASN A 457 -13.82 0.35 19.87
CA ASN A 457 -15.26 0.14 19.84
C ASN A 457 -15.98 1.47 19.62
N GLY A 458 -15.86 2.04 18.42
CA GLY A 458 -16.42 3.35 18.06
C GLY A 458 -16.25 3.65 16.59
N CYS A 459 -16.76 4.79 16.12
CA CYS A 459 -16.76 5.16 14.71
C CYS A 459 -15.59 6.08 14.38
N VAL A 460 -14.66 5.63 13.53
CA VAL A 460 -13.53 6.47 13.07
C VAL A 460 -14.09 7.63 12.27
N CYS A 461 -13.89 8.86 12.76
CA CYS A 461 -14.51 10.07 12.23
C CYS A 461 -16.03 9.95 12.00
N GLY A 462 -16.74 9.17 12.83
CA GLY A 462 -18.20 8.99 12.68
C GLY A 462 -18.63 8.08 11.53
N LEU A 463 -17.72 7.36 10.87
CA LEU A 463 -18.00 6.53 9.69
C LEU A 463 -17.86 5.02 9.95
N TYR A 464 -18.53 4.24 9.11
CA TYR A 464 -18.26 2.84 8.85
C TYR A 464 -16.96 2.66 8.06
N ASN A 465 -15.82 2.78 8.74
CA ASN A 465 -14.52 2.59 8.09
C ASN A 465 -14.13 1.10 8.00
N PHE A 466 -14.29 0.53 6.80
CA PHE A 466 -13.87 -0.84 6.47
C PHE A 466 -12.52 -0.90 5.72
N ASN A 467 -11.76 0.20 5.69
CA ASN A 467 -10.38 0.15 5.24
C ASN A 467 -9.51 -0.65 6.24
N ALA A 468 -8.41 -1.22 5.77
CA ALA A 468 -7.46 -1.92 6.62
C ALA A 468 -6.33 -0.97 7.06
N TYR A 469 -5.92 -1.10 8.31
CA TYR A 469 -4.60 -0.65 8.72
C TYR A 469 -3.61 -1.79 8.47
N VAL A 470 -2.51 -1.51 7.78
CA VAL A 470 -1.44 -2.50 7.54
C VAL A 470 -0.17 -2.03 8.24
N GLY A 471 0.41 -2.90 9.06
CA GLY A 471 1.68 -2.65 9.74
C GLY A 471 2.67 -3.78 9.52
N THR A 472 3.92 -3.50 9.88
CA THR A 472 5.04 -4.44 9.73
C THR A 472 5.88 -4.50 10.99
N LEU A 473 6.64 -5.59 11.13
CA LEU A 473 7.66 -5.80 12.13
C LEU A 473 8.89 -6.44 11.44
N PRO A 474 10.03 -5.74 11.31
CA PRO A 474 10.33 -4.39 11.81
C PRO A 474 9.37 -3.32 11.28
N ALA A 475 9.16 -2.27 12.05
CA ALA A 475 8.19 -1.24 11.70
C ALA A 475 8.62 -0.49 10.43
N GLY A 476 7.65 -0.27 9.54
CA GLY A 476 7.82 0.46 8.29
C GLY A 476 8.12 1.95 8.48
N PHE A 477 8.30 2.64 7.36
CA PHE A 477 8.58 4.07 7.35
C PHE A 477 7.33 4.90 7.68
N SER A 478 7.52 6.17 8.05
CA SER A 478 6.39 7.09 8.27
C SER A 478 5.73 7.47 6.93
N ASP A 479 4.43 7.18 6.83
CA ASP A 479 3.64 7.35 5.62
C ASP A 479 2.35 8.17 5.86
N PRO A 480 2.45 9.45 6.25
CA PRO A 480 1.28 10.30 6.43
C PRO A 480 0.76 10.84 5.09
N LEU A 481 -0.56 11.05 5.01
CA LEU A 481 -1.14 11.86 3.93
C LEU A 481 -0.54 13.26 3.91
N GLN A 482 -0.29 13.78 2.70
CA GLN A 482 0.14 15.17 2.49
C GLN A 482 -1.04 16.14 2.62
N PRO A 483 -0.81 17.45 2.82
CA PRO A 483 -1.88 18.44 2.94
C PRO A 483 -2.92 18.41 1.81
N ASP A 484 -2.48 18.25 0.56
CA ASP A 484 -3.38 18.18 -0.61
C ASP A 484 -4.25 16.91 -0.60
N GLY A 485 -3.77 15.82 0.01
CA GLY A 485 -4.49 14.57 0.26
C GLY A 485 -5.46 14.65 1.44
N LEU A 486 -5.51 15.77 2.18
CA LEU A 486 -6.43 16.02 3.29
C LEU A 486 -7.44 17.14 2.98
N ALA A 487 -7.37 17.73 1.78
CA ALA A 487 -8.10 18.96 1.44
C ALA A 487 -9.64 18.80 1.49
N ALA A 488 -10.16 17.60 1.26
CA ALA A 488 -11.59 17.28 1.30
C ALA A 488 -11.99 16.46 2.54
N PHE A 489 -11.11 16.28 3.53
CA PHE A 489 -11.31 15.39 4.67
C PHE A 489 -12.61 15.62 5.45
N ARG A 490 -13.01 16.88 5.64
CA ARG A 490 -14.22 17.23 6.40
C ARG A 490 -15.51 17.11 5.57
N GLN A 491 -15.42 16.88 4.25
CA GLN A 491 -16.60 16.81 3.38
C GLN A 491 -17.40 15.53 3.66
N GLY A 492 -18.70 15.71 3.92
CA GLY A 492 -19.63 14.62 4.22
C GLY A 492 -19.56 14.09 5.66
N LEU A 493 -18.68 14.61 6.52
CA LEU A 493 -18.63 14.24 7.94
C LEU A 493 -19.74 14.93 8.74
N HIS A 494 -20.41 14.17 9.61
CA HIS A 494 -21.41 14.68 10.55
C HIS A 494 -20.86 14.90 11.98
N VAL A 495 -19.55 14.71 12.17
CA VAL A 495 -18.85 14.92 13.43
C VAL A 495 -17.60 15.78 13.21
N ASP A 496 -17.11 16.44 14.27
CA ASP A 496 -15.84 17.13 14.20
C ASP A 496 -14.69 16.12 14.27
N CYS A 497 -13.99 15.94 13.16
CA CYS A 497 -12.78 15.13 13.06
C CYS A 497 -11.64 15.99 12.50
N GLN A 498 -10.45 15.90 13.09
CA GLN A 498 -9.33 16.72 12.67
C GLN A 498 -8.69 16.15 11.40
N ALA A 499 -8.48 17.03 10.41
CA ALA A 499 -7.83 16.69 9.15
C ALA A 499 -6.30 16.70 9.32
N ILE A 500 -5.79 15.87 10.23
CA ILE A 500 -4.36 15.73 10.53
C ILE A 500 -4.00 14.25 10.65
N PRO A 501 -2.85 13.82 10.12
CA PRO A 501 -2.30 12.50 10.42
C PRO A 501 -2.05 12.37 11.93
N SER A 502 -2.43 11.24 12.52
CA SER A 502 -2.36 11.02 13.97
C SER A 502 -1.48 9.83 14.37
N LEU A 503 -1.05 9.00 13.42
CA LEU A 503 -0.06 7.96 13.72
C LEU A 503 1.28 8.61 14.06
N GLY A 504 1.88 8.19 15.18
CA GLY A 504 3.25 8.58 15.53
C GLY A 504 4.28 8.09 14.51
N THR A 505 5.53 8.52 14.65
CA THR A 505 6.64 7.88 13.94
C THR A 505 6.87 6.50 14.55
N ALA A 506 6.99 5.46 13.72
CA ALA A 506 7.36 4.13 14.18
C ALA A 506 8.63 4.22 15.05
N PRO A 507 8.65 3.63 16.27
CA PRO A 507 9.87 3.55 17.05
C PRO A 507 10.94 2.82 16.24
N PRO A 508 12.20 3.30 16.20
CA PRO A 508 13.27 2.55 15.55
C PRO A 508 13.40 1.16 16.22
N PRO A 509 13.76 0.11 15.46
CA PRO A 509 13.99 -1.20 16.03
C PRO A 509 15.02 -1.11 17.15
N PRO A 510 14.84 -1.82 18.28
CA PRO A 510 15.87 -1.86 19.31
C PRO A 510 17.16 -2.38 18.68
N HIS A 511 18.23 -1.60 18.77
CA HIS A 511 19.56 -2.03 18.32
C HIS A 511 19.86 -3.39 18.96
N SER A 512 20.04 -4.42 18.13
CA SER A 512 20.62 -5.68 18.58
C SER A 512 22.02 -5.36 19.10
N SER A 513 22.17 -5.31 20.41
CA SER A 513 23.48 -5.30 21.06
C SER A 513 24.11 -6.67 20.83
N THR A 514 24.85 -6.81 19.74
CA THR A 514 25.89 -7.83 19.64
C THR A 514 26.95 -7.48 20.69
N THR A 515 27.03 -8.25 21.77
CA THR A 515 28.15 -9.14 22.18
C THR A 515 27.99 -9.45 23.68
N PRO A 516 28.29 -10.67 24.15
CA PRO A 516 29.60 -10.83 24.79
C PRO A 516 30.24 -12.20 24.52
N GLY A 517 31.50 -12.20 24.10
CA GLY A 517 32.28 -13.42 23.95
C GLY A 517 33.73 -13.19 23.55
N SER A 518 34.61 -12.94 24.52
CA SER A 518 35.82 -13.77 24.69
C SER A 518 36.39 -13.58 26.09
N GLY A 519 36.60 -14.70 26.77
CA GLY A 519 37.26 -14.77 28.07
C GLY A 519 38.77 -14.94 27.93
N SER A 520 39.48 -14.40 28.92
CA SER A 520 40.87 -14.67 29.34
C SER A 520 41.22 -13.51 30.27
N GLY A 521 41.54 -13.61 31.55
CA GLY A 521 41.97 -14.68 32.44
C GLY A 521 42.67 -13.97 33.62
N GLY A 522 42.68 -14.57 34.81
CA GLY A 522 43.62 -14.22 35.88
C GLY A 522 43.08 -13.46 37.10
N GLY A 523 42.91 -14.20 38.20
CA GLY A 523 43.57 -13.89 39.47
C GLY A 523 42.87 -12.99 40.50
N GLY A 524 42.50 -13.62 41.63
CA GLY A 524 42.95 -13.15 42.96
C GLY A 524 42.01 -12.30 43.82
N GLY A 525 41.44 -12.94 44.87
CA GLY A 525 41.15 -12.39 46.22
C GLY A 525 40.02 -11.35 46.35
N GLY A 526 39.27 -11.21 47.44
CA GLY A 526 39.21 -11.79 48.78
C GLY A 526 38.32 -10.87 49.66
N GLY A 527 37.69 -11.40 50.72
CA GLY A 527 36.96 -10.66 51.78
C GLY A 527 35.56 -10.18 51.39
N GLY A 528 34.45 -10.55 52.06
CA GLY A 528 34.05 -10.19 53.44
C GLY A 528 33.27 -8.86 53.41
N GLY A 529 32.09 -8.62 54.00
CA GLY A 529 31.17 -9.30 54.89
C GLY A 529 30.12 -8.27 55.36
N GLY A 530 28.95 -8.72 55.86
CA GLY A 530 27.98 -7.95 56.69
C GLY A 530 27.10 -6.91 55.96
N GLY A 531 25.83 -6.64 56.30
CA GLY A 531 24.94 -7.04 57.39
C GLY A 531 23.95 -5.90 57.72
N GLY A 532 22.69 -6.24 58.10
CA GLY A 532 21.66 -5.38 58.79
C GLY A 532 20.98 -4.26 57.97
N GLY A 533 19.65 -4.05 57.92
CA GLY A 533 18.66 -3.88 59.01
C GLY A 533 18.52 -2.37 59.32
N GLY A 534 17.38 -1.67 59.49
CA GLY A 534 15.95 -1.93 59.66
C GLY A 534 15.32 -0.69 60.38
N GLY A 535 14.01 -0.45 60.18
CA GLY A 535 13.13 0.41 61.04
C GLY A 535 13.35 1.94 60.98
N GLY A 536 12.38 2.84 61.21
CA GLY A 536 11.00 2.79 61.70
C GLY A 536 10.67 4.10 62.47
N GLY A 537 9.40 4.54 62.45
CA GLY A 537 8.79 5.56 63.34
C GLY A 537 9.06 7.04 62.98
N GLY A 538 8.15 8.00 63.06
CA GLY A 538 6.87 8.13 63.79
C GLY A 538 6.91 9.40 64.66
N GLY A 539 5.86 10.24 64.64
CA GLY A 539 5.61 11.25 65.69
C GLY A 539 5.24 12.69 65.27
N ASP A 540 3.94 12.89 65.04
CA ASP A 540 3.01 13.90 65.61
C ASP A 540 3.39 15.34 66.03
N GLY A 541 2.42 16.23 65.72
CA GLY A 541 2.06 17.44 66.48
C GLY A 541 2.30 18.76 65.72
N GLY A 542 1.37 19.68 65.49
CA GLY A 542 -0.01 19.88 65.90
C GLY A 542 -0.32 21.40 65.89
N GLY A 543 -1.49 21.80 65.36
CA GLY A 543 -2.19 23.02 65.79
C GLY A 543 -2.21 24.26 64.86
N GLY A 544 -3.42 24.58 64.35
CA GLY A 544 -4.00 25.92 64.53
C GLY A 544 -4.30 26.79 63.29
N GLY A 545 -5.57 26.78 62.85
CA GLY A 545 -6.33 28.03 62.66
C GLY A 545 -6.58 28.58 61.25
N GLY A 546 -7.78 28.30 60.71
CA GLY A 546 -8.70 29.37 60.28
C GLY A 546 -8.81 29.74 58.79
N GLY A 547 -9.88 29.27 58.15
CA GLY A 547 -10.79 30.17 57.41
C GLY A 547 -10.89 30.05 55.88
N GLY A 548 -11.97 29.39 55.41
CA GLY A 548 -12.81 29.94 54.34
C GLY A 548 -12.75 29.25 52.96
N GLY A 549 -13.81 28.48 52.64
CA GLY A 549 -14.24 28.19 51.25
C GLY A 549 -14.30 26.70 50.88
N GLY A 550 -15.44 26.04 51.12
CA GLY A 550 -15.76 24.70 50.60
C GLY A 550 -15.92 24.68 49.07
N GLY A 551 -15.77 23.58 48.34
CA GLY A 551 -16.01 22.16 48.65
C GLY A 551 -17.16 21.66 47.74
N GLY A 552 -17.13 20.51 47.06
CA GLY A 552 -16.16 19.41 46.93
C GLY A 552 -15.81 19.12 45.46
N GLY A 553 -15.05 18.12 45.05
CA GLY A 553 -14.75 16.78 45.57
C GLY A 553 -14.71 15.87 44.33
N GLY A 554 -13.82 14.88 44.14
CA GLY A 554 -12.77 14.33 44.98
C GLY A 554 -11.66 13.73 44.11
N GLY A 555 -10.50 13.51 44.73
CA GLY A 555 -9.33 12.91 44.12
C GLY A 555 -9.32 11.39 44.16
N GLY A 556 -8.38 10.81 43.41
CA GLY A 556 -8.04 9.39 43.43
C GLY A 556 -6.90 9.02 42.49
N GLY A 557 -5.67 9.43 42.86
CA GLY A 557 -4.43 8.64 42.72
C GLY A 557 -3.92 8.15 41.35
N GLY A 558 -2.86 8.79 40.85
CA GLY A 558 -1.54 8.15 40.74
C GLY A 558 -1.18 7.39 39.46
N GLY A 559 -0.60 8.12 38.50
CA GLY A 559 0.12 7.60 37.33
C GLY A 559 0.39 8.71 36.29
N GLY A 560 1.18 9.72 36.68
CA GLY A 560 1.29 11.01 35.98
C GLY A 560 2.04 10.97 34.64
N GLY A 561 1.42 11.55 33.60
CA GLY A 561 2.07 11.94 32.35
C GLY A 561 2.31 13.45 32.33
N GLY A 562 3.42 13.91 32.90
CA GLY A 562 3.92 15.27 32.66
C GLY A 562 4.55 15.37 31.26
N SER A 563 4.68 16.58 30.71
CA SER A 563 5.52 16.77 29.52
C SER A 563 6.99 16.71 29.93
N CYS A 564 7.88 16.34 29.00
CA CYS A 564 9.31 16.42 29.31
C CYS A 564 9.71 17.88 29.53
N ILE A 565 10.31 18.19 30.68
CA ILE A 565 10.78 19.53 31.06
C ILE A 565 12.30 19.57 31.28
N SER A 566 12.97 18.44 31.12
CA SER A 566 14.43 18.37 31.22
C SER A 566 14.90 17.21 30.37
N GLY A 567 15.85 17.46 29.47
CA GLY A 567 16.36 16.44 28.57
C GLY A 567 17.84 16.59 28.32
N THR A 568 18.47 15.50 27.91
CA THR A 568 19.89 15.44 27.54
C THR A 568 20.04 14.73 26.20
N GLY A 569 21.18 14.86 25.54
CA GLY A 569 21.47 14.18 24.28
C GLY A 569 22.97 13.99 24.11
N PRO A 570 23.40 13.04 23.25
CA PRO A 570 24.82 12.79 23.02
C PRO A 570 25.49 13.94 22.26
N GLY A 571 26.79 14.18 22.50
CA GLY A 571 27.60 15.12 21.72
C GLY A 571 26.96 16.52 21.61
N ASN A 572 26.76 16.98 20.37
CA ASN A 572 26.24 18.32 20.07
C ASN A 572 24.75 18.50 20.42
N TYR A 573 24.01 17.42 20.74
CA TYR A 573 22.63 17.53 21.22
C TYR A 573 22.52 17.96 22.69
N ILE A 574 23.58 17.85 23.49
CA ILE A 574 23.49 18.06 24.94
C ILE A 574 22.91 19.44 25.31
N GLY A 575 23.38 20.49 24.66
CA GLY A 575 22.90 21.86 24.88
C GLY A 575 21.51 22.10 24.30
N LEU A 576 21.24 21.56 23.10
CA LEU A 576 19.95 21.68 22.43
C LEU A 576 18.84 20.98 23.20
N CYS A 577 19.05 19.74 23.63
CA CYS A 577 18.10 18.99 24.42
C CYS A 577 17.88 19.63 25.80
N SER A 578 18.94 20.11 26.45
CA SER A 578 18.80 20.80 27.73
C SER A 578 17.94 22.07 27.60
N PHE A 579 18.04 22.79 26.48
CA PHE A 579 17.27 24.01 26.25
C PHE A 579 15.83 23.71 25.81
N CYS A 580 15.68 22.95 24.72
CA CYS A 580 14.39 22.69 24.08
C CYS A 580 13.43 21.92 24.98
N CYS A 581 13.94 20.90 25.70
CA CYS A 581 13.10 20.09 26.57
C CYS A 581 12.55 20.90 27.75
N ASN A 582 13.22 21.96 28.20
CA ASN A 582 12.70 22.84 29.26
C ASN A 582 11.36 23.52 28.91
N PHE A 583 11.07 23.64 27.62
CA PHE A 583 9.86 24.28 27.09
C PHE A 583 8.86 23.28 26.50
N GLY A 584 9.01 21.99 26.82
CA GLY A 584 8.13 20.92 26.32
C GLY A 584 8.44 20.46 24.89
N TYR A 585 9.46 21.03 24.23
CA TYR A 585 9.92 20.59 22.91
C TYR A 585 11.07 19.58 23.06
N CYS A 586 10.74 18.32 23.35
CA CYS A 586 11.73 17.27 23.58
C CYS A 586 11.53 16.09 22.61
N PRO A 587 11.97 16.20 21.34
CA PRO A 587 11.77 15.15 20.35
C PRO A 587 12.48 13.86 20.77
N PRO A 588 11.78 12.70 20.82
CA PRO A 588 12.40 11.42 21.13
C PRO A 588 13.38 11.02 20.01
N GLY A 589 14.55 10.51 20.41
CA GLY A 589 15.65 10.15 19.50
C GLY A 589 16.87 11.03 19.75
N PRO A 590 16.89 12.30 19.28
CA PRO A 590 17.96 13.25 19.58
C PRO A 590 18.11 13.54 21.09
N CYS A 591 16.97 13.57 21.80
CA CYS A 591 16.89 13.87 23.21
C CYS A 591 16.35 12.69 24.02
N THR A 592 16.94 12.50 25.20
CA THR A 592 16.48 11.62 26.27
C THR A 592 15.88 12.48 27.37
N CYS A 593 14.61 12.26 27.68
CA CYS A 593 13.97 12.96 28.79
C CYS A 593 14.51 12.47 30.14
N ILE A 594 14.90 13.41 31.02
CA ILE A 594 15.41 13.14 32.37
C ILE A 594 14.55 13.78 33.47
N GLY A 595 13.52 14.53 33.11
CA GLY A 595 12.56 15.09 34.07
C GLY A 595 11.22 15.44 33.41
N TYR A 596 10.13 15.13 34.11
CA TYR A 596 8.76 15.41 33.67
C TYR A 596 8.08 16.40 34.61
N GLY A 597 7.27 17.29 34.04
CA GLY A 597 6.51 18.30 34.79
C GLY A 597 5.71 19.21 33.86
N ASP A 598 5.30 20.37 34.38
CA ASP A 598 4.61 21.38 33.59
C ASP A 598 5.63 22.25 32.84
N PRO A 599 5.60 22.31 31.49
CA PRO A 599 6.57 23.09 30.73
C PRO A 599 6.36 24.57 30.98
N VAL A 600 7.47 25.31 31.11
CA VAL A 600 7.40 26.78 31.12
C VAL A 600 7.25 27.29 29.69
N PRO A 601 6.56 28.44 29.47
CA PRO A 601 6.49 29.03 28.14
C PRO A 601 7.88 29.36 27.60
N PRO A 602 8.17 29.11 26.31
CA PRO A 602 9.43 29.52 25.71
C PRO A 602 9.59 31.04 25.69
N PRO A 603 10.83 31.57 25.67
CA PRO A 603 11.07 32.98 25.39
C PRO A 603 10.35 33.44 24.12
N PRO A 604 10.01 34.73 23.95
CA PRO A 604 9.43 35.22 22.71
C PRO A 604 10.29 34.84 21.50
N SER A 605 9.62 34.51 20.39
CA SER A 605 10.28 34.28 19.10
C SER A 605 11.10 35.52 18.70
N THR A 606 12.33 35.28 18.29
CA THR A 606 13.28 36.28 17.80
C THR A 606 13.26 36.39 16.28
N GLY A 607 12.59 35.46 15.59
CA GLY A 607 12.53 35.37 14.13
C GLY A 607 13.81 34.80 13.49
N VAL A 608 14.79 34.37 14.29
CA VAL A 608 16.04 33.80 13.79
C VAL A 608 15.82 32.36 13.34
N ARG A 609 15.95 32.13 12.04
CA ARG A 609 15.83 30.78 11.47
C ARG A 609 17.11 29.98 11.74
N GLY A 610 16.99 28.88 12.46
CA GLY A 610 18.09 27.96 12.73
C GLY A 610 18.12 26.75 11.79
N ALA A 611 19.31 26.32 11.41
CA ALA A 611 19.53 25.06 10.69
C ALA A 611 20.76 24.32 11.25
N PRO A 612 20.87 22.99 11.04
CA PRO A 612 22.05 22.23 11.41
C PRO A 612 23.32 22.78 10.73
N LEU A 613 24.46 22.62 11.39
CA LEU A 613 25.76 22.87 10.76
C LEU A 613 26.06 21.84 9.66
N PRO A 614 26.86 22.20 8.65
CA PRO A 614 27.37 21.22 7.69
C PRO A 614 28.13 20.09 8.41
N GLY A 615 27.68 18.84 8.21
CA GLY A 615 28.24 17.66 8.86
C GLY A 615 27.33 17.06 9.93
N GLU A 616 26.34 17.81 10.41
CA GLU A 616 25.25 17.30 11.24
C GLU A 616 24.10 16.78 10.36
N ASP A 617 23.40 15.75 10.81
CA ASP A 617 22.27 15.18 10.09
C ASP A 617 20.93 15.91 10.35
N ASP A 618 19.88 15.53 9.62
CA ASP A 618 18.58 16.21 9.64
C ASP A 618 17.85 16.12 10.99
N SER A 619 18.28 15.25 11.91
CA SER A 619 17.66 15.17 13.24
C SER A 619 17.96 16.39 14.12
N TYR A 620 18.95 17.22 13.77
CA TYR A 620 19.19 18.53 14.38
C TYR A 620 18.22 19.61 13.90
N LEU A 621 17.49 19.41 12.80
CA LEU A 621 16.73 20.48 12.13
C LEU A 621 15.65 21.09 13.03
N GLY A 622 14.84 20.25 13.68
CA GLY A 622 13.79 20.71 14.58
C GLY A 622 14.35 21.42 15.82
N LEU A 623 15.40 20.85 16.42
CA LEU A 623 16.06 21.42 17.59
C LEU A 623 16.72 22.76 17.27
N CYS A 624 17.45 22.87 16.15
CA CYS A 624 18.06 24.12 15.73
C CYS A 624 17.02 25.17 15.34
N SER A 625 15.94 24.78 14.66
CA SER A 625 14.86 25.71 14.31
C SER A 625 14.21 26.30 15.57
N PHE A 626 13.86 25.46 16.55
CA PHE A 626 13.23 25.92 17.79
C PHE A 626 14.21 26.72 18.65
N ALA A 627 15.42 26.22 18.87
CA ALA A 627 16.38 26.84 19.77
C ALA A 627 16.84 28.21 19.26
N CYS A 628 17.17 28.33 17.97
CA CYS A 628 17.61 29.59 17.39
C CYS A 628 16.48 30.63 17.39
N ASP A 629 15.24 30.23 17.10
CA ASP A 629 14.10 31.14 17.16
C ASP A 629 13.85 31.68 18.57
N HIS A 630 14.17 30.91 19.61
CA HIS A 630 14.02 31.29 21.00
C HIS A 630 15.30 31.79 21.68
N GLY A 631 16.29 32.23 20.91
CA GLY A 631 17.48 32.95 21.40
C GLY A 631 18.66 32.07 21.86
N TYR A 632 18.61 30.76 21.62
CA TYR A 632 19.72 29.84 21.88
C TYR A 632 20.17 29.14 20.59
N CYS A 633 21.21 29.69 19.94
CA CYS A 633 21.74 29.16 18.68
C CYS A 633 23.22 28.75 18.84
N PRO A 634 23.52 27.57 19.39
CA PRO A 634 24.88 27.16 19.69
C PRO A 634 25.69 26.93 18.40
N PRO A 635 26.83 27.63 18.20
CA PRO A 635 27.61 27.56 16.96
C PRO A 635 28.37 26.24 16.79
N THR A 636 28.24 25.32 17.74
CA THR A 636 28.77 23.96 17.70
C THR A 636 27.78 22.96 17.10
N ALA A 637 26.50 23.31 16.97
CA ALA A 637 25.44 22.43 16.44
C ALA A 637 24.56 23.11 15.38
N CYS A 638 24.35 24.42 15.49
CA CYS A 638 23.42 25.17 14.65
C CYS A 638 24.08 26.39 13.99
N ARG A 639 23.50 26.82 12.87
CA ARG A 639 23.76 28.11 12.21
C ARG A 639 22.46 28.90 12.09
N ALA A 640 22.56 30.22 12.23
CA ALA A 640 21.49 31.14 11.87
C ALA A 640 21.47 31.34 10.34
N LEU A 641 20.27 31.45 9.76
CA LEU A 641 20.02 31.60 8.32
C LEU A 641 19.49 32.98 7.93
#